data_AF-W7N8F6-F1
#
_entry.id   AF-W7N8F6-F1
#
_cell.length_a   1.000
_cell.length_b   1.000
_cell.length_c   1.000
_cell.angle_alpha   90.00
_cell.angle_beta   90.00
_cell.angle_gamma   90.00
#
_symmetry.space_group_name_H-M   'P 1'
#
loop_
_entity.id
_entity.type
_entity.pdbx_description
1 polymer ?
#
loop_
_entity_poly.entity_id
_entity_poly.type
_entity_poly.pdbx_seq_one_letter_code
_entity_poly.pdbx_strand_id
1 'polypeptide(L)'
;MPGYSANAQAALIKAIKRVFEPKRMVESVEDLIDGVTLGLILHQLDPSFDTSALETNSNTSRYLTNKRNIQSIYKGLFRYIRRAVPELACQAKKFDYHAIAENPDAQGISQVNFSSVHAYCVRLTFQLLAVMLGVAALGPEAQHYIPRITGLDKHTQAEIMQIIQTIQQDINSSQGDDDVDEAIDAVMEARDIDLLVEEQNAALRSQLDLTKRQLSDYITRLDHLQTSHEELRFDKEKNDRELEVLRKATIDGANNAEMIKNLEVQVHDQMELIARHEETIRRDERIKSQLEAEVLKLTEKCKEAEELRDQATEWKHKAEDLEKKANTAERYKQKLESQQHLVKEVQNLQYEKTELQDQIKILLEDQDRGNRTRKAEDELTKMITQSEQHLWDERSQKNQLMKDIAALEDEVIRLRARQSHDENFIKDLQEQLESGGAAQSAEPGVLGLAGNLEDELNDAATEDGQPSQVNLPLELSRLKAENDLLRSTVGSGDTAPLRRELDEEKRQRAHLQKNYNDIFEKHAVLHDQMEALINNMTGEGTKAFLNIKQSLLQCEFELEQSRKREKDLSVQVADQGRELLAAKAQLSALDKEGADALKELKSADVTIISSLKSELDYTREQLSYTIAERDAQQTQLVDALLTKDKLRKEVEEGRELQDINGTGDAPPDPSKKGELIEKLRARLRELREQLERSETDRIDLQRKLKAAHDGEAVAAQKAASDQIIRNLERENALISSAWYDLTSRLQSNHVVLQRRHEAPRSWLNKQRQMVNATPKR
;
A
#
# COMPACT_ATOMS: atom_id res chain seq x y z
N MET A 1 -32.15 -8.61 101.59
CA MET A 1 -32.42 -7.98 102.91
C MET A 1 -32.01 -6.52 102.91
N PRO A 2 -32.91 -5.57 103.22
CA PRO A 2 -32.52 -4.22 103.64
C PRO A 2 -31.80 -4.30 105.00
N GLY A 3 -30.78 -3.46 105.20
CA GLY A 3 -30.11 -3.34 106.51
C GLY A 3 -30.65 -2.17 107.30
N TYR A 4 -30.61 -2.25 108.63
CA TYR A 4 -30.93 -1.13 109.53
C TYR A 4 -30.05 0.09 109.24
N SER A 5 -30.60 1.30 109.45
CA SER A 5 -29.86 2.57 109.32
C SER A 5 -28.70 2.63 110.32
N ALA A 6 -27.69 3.49 110.07
CA ALA A 6 -26.60 3.69 111.02
C ALA A 6 -27.09 4.17 112.40
N ASN A 7 -28.15 4.98 112.44
CA ASN A 7 -28.79 5.41 113.68
C ASN A 7 -29.43 4.24 114.43
N ALA A 8 -30.24 3.42 113.73
CA ALA A 8 -30.87 2.24 114.30
C ALA A 8 -29.83 1.22 114.81
N GLN A 9 -28.73 1.03 114.07
CA GLN A 9 -27.59 0.22 114.51
C GLN A 9 -26.97 0.75 115.82
N ALA A 10 -26.68 2.05 115.90
CA ALA A 10 -26.15 2.68 117.11
C ALA A 10 -27.16 2.62 118.29
N ALA A 11 -28.44 2.81 118.01
CA ALA A 11 -29.52 2.72 119.00
C ALA A 11 -29.66 1.29 119.57
N LEU A 12 -29.54 0.25 118.72
CA LEU A 12 -29.55 -1.15 119.14
C LEU A 12 -28.35 -1.51 120.04
N ILE A 13 -27.13 -1.03 119.73
CA ILE A 13 -25.96 -1.23 120.60
C ILE A 13 -26.18 -0.55 121.96
N LYS A 14 -26.75 0.66 121.96
CA LYS A 14 -27.07 1.41 123.18
C LYS A 14 -28.19 0.75 123.99
N ALA A 15 -29.15 0.09 123.32
CA ALA A 15 -30.17 -0.73 123.96
C ALA A 15 -29.55 -1.90 124.73
N ILE A 16 -28.63 -2.67 124.11
CA ILE A 16 -27.97 -3.82 124.76
C ILE A 16 -27.41 -3.43 126.12
N LYS A 17 -26.62 -2.34 126.18
CA LYS A 17 -25.92 -1.90 127.41
C LYS A 17 -26.84 -1.72 128.62
N ARG A 18 -28.11 -1.38 128.41
CA ARG A 18 -29.06 -0.98 129.46
C ARG A 18 -30.28 -1.87 129.61
N VAL A 19 -30.71 -2.54 128.54
CA VAL A 19 -31.84 -3.48 128.58
C VAL A 19 -31.38 -4.83 129.14
N PHE A 20 -30.24 -5.33 128.66
CA PHE A 20 -29.74 -6.68 128.97
C PHE A 20 -28.49 -6.71 129.88
N GLU A 21 -27.84 -5.57 130.12
CA GLU A 21 -26.72 -5.44 131.07
C GLU A 21 -25.66 -6.57 130.95
N PRO A 22 -25.10 -6.82 129.75
CA PRO A 22 -24.25 -7.98 129.51
C PRO A 22 -22.97 -7.94 130.35
N LYS A 23 -22.51 -9.12 130.80
CA LYS A 23 -21.27 -9.30 131.60
C LYS A 23 -19.97 -8.89 130.88
N ARG A 24 -20.04 -8.58 129.58
CA ARG A 24 -18.94 -8.13 128.73
C ARG A 24 -19.32 -6.78 128.13
N MET A 25 -18.39 -5.83 128.16
CA MET A 25 -18.59 -4.53 127.50
C MET A 25 -18.72 -4.72 125.98
N VAL A 26 -19.66 -3.98 125.38
CA VAL A 26 -19.95 -3.96 123.95
C VAL A 26 -19.78 -2.53 123.47
N GLU A 27 -18.71 -2.18 122.77
CA GLU A 27 -18.50 -0.81 122.27
C GLU A 27 -18.67 -0.73 120.76
N SER A 28 -18.32 -1.80 120.05
CA SER A 28 -18.49 -1.95 118.60
C SER A 28 -19.47 -3.06 118.27
N VAL A 29 -19.88 -3.13 116.99
CA VAL A 29 -20.55 -4.32 116.43
C VAL A 29 -19.65 -5.55 116.56
N GLU A 30 -18.34 -5.36 116.47
CA GLU A 30 -17.33 -6.42 116.52
C GLU A 30 -17.42 -7.27 117.81
N ASP A 31 -17.85 -6.67 118.93
CA ASP A 31 -18.08 -7.35 120.22
C ASP A 31 -19.32 -8.27 120.25
N LEU A 32 -20.09 -8.29 119.16
CA LEU A 32 -21.30 -9.11 118.97
C LEU A 32 -21.14 -10.17 117.87
N ILE A 33 -20.14 -10.04 116.98
CA ILE A 33 -19.96 -10.94 115.82
C ILE A 33 -19.52 -12.35 116.25
N ASP A 34 -18.86 -12.50 117.41
CA ASP A 34 -18.54 -13.82 117.98
C ASP A 34 -19.78 -14.59 118.51
N GLY A 35 -20.93 -13.92 118.62
CA GLY A 35 -22.18 -14.47 119.11
C GLY A 35 -22.22 -14.72 120.63
N VAL A 36 -21.09 -14.70 121.34
CA VAL A 36 -21.03 -15.04 122.78
C VAL A 36 -21.92 -14.11 123.59
N THR A 37 -21.86 -12.81 123.30
CA THR A 37 -22.71 -11.79 123.95
C THR A 37 -24.19 -11.97 123.61
N LEU A 38 -24.53 -12.30 122.36
CA LEU A 38 -25.91 -12.56 121.94
C LEU A 38 -26.48 -13.86 122.55
N GLY A 39 -25.64 -14.88 122.77
CA GLY A 39 -26.02 -16.09 123.48
C GLY A 39 -26.29 -15.87 124.97
N LEU A 40 -25.53 -14.99 125.63
CA LEU A 40 -25.80 -14.56 127.00
C LEU A 40 -27.13 -13.78 127.10
N ILE A 41 -27.44 -12.92 126.13
CA ILE A 41 -28.73 -12.22 126.04
C ILE A 41 -29.88 -13.22 125.80
N LEU A 42 -29.68 -14.20 124.91
CA LEU A 42 -30.66 -15.26 124.70
C LEU A 42 -30.92 -16.10 125.96
N HIS A 43 -29.90 -16.38 126.77
CA HIS A 43 -30.06 -17.09 128.05
C HIS A 43 -30.81 -16.27 129.12
N GLN A 44 -30.79 -14.93 129.06
CA GLN A 44 -31.63 -14.09 129.91
C GLN A 44 -33.11 -14.11 129.50
N LEU A 45 -33.40 -14.34 128.21
CA LEU A 45 -34.76 -14.45 127.67
C LEU A 45 -35.30 -15.88 127.76
N ASP A 46 -34.44 -16.88 127.55
CA ASP A 46 -34.71 -18.30 127.65
C ASP A 46 -33.65 -19.01 128.52
N PRO A 47 -33.90 -19.19 129.83
CA PRO A 47 -33.01 -19.96 130.70
C PRO A 47 -32.77 -21.42 130.26
N SER A 48 -33.56 -21.96 129.33
CA SER A 48 -33.33 -23.29 128.73
C SER A 48 -32.38 -23.30 127.52
N PHE A 49 -31.84 -22.14 127.11
CA PHE A 49 -30.76 -22.06 126.13
C PHE A 49 -29.39 -22.23 126.80
N ASP A 50 -28.67 -23.31 126.46
CA ASP A 50 -27.35 -23.61 127.03
C ASP A 50 -26.23 -22.80 126.36
N THR A 51 -25.61 -21.89 127.13
CA THR A 51 -24.48 -21.07 126.66
C THR A 51 -23.14 -21.80 126.62
N SER A 52 -23.02 -22.98 127.23
CA SER A 52 -21.77 -23.77 127.22
C SER A 52 -21.46 -24.35 125.84
N ALA A 53 -22.48 -24.48 124.98
CA ALA A 53 -22.38 -24.93 123.60
C ALA A 53 -21.83 -23.87 122.61
N LEU A 54 -21.39 -22.71 123.09
CA LEU A 54 -20.81 -21.63 122.27
C LEU A 54 -19.28 -21.72 122.25
N GLU A 55 -18.71 -21.92 121.07
CA GLU A 55 -17.26 -22.04 120.89
C GLU A 55 -16.58 -20.66 121.13
N THR A 56 -15.73 -20.56 122.16
CA THR A 56 -15.00 -19.31 122.50
C THR A 56 -13.52 -19.35 122.12
N ASN A 57 -12.87 -20.52 122.23
CA ASN A 57 -11.50 -20.77 121.77
C ASN A 57 -11.50 -22.06 120.96
N SER A 58 -11.42 -21.94 119.63
CA SER A 58 -11.48 -23.04 118.68
C SER A 58 -10.24 -23.00 117.78
N ASN A 59 -9.68 -24.15 117.44
CA ASN A 59 -8.58 -24.26 116.47
C ASN A 59 -9.05 -24.01 115.02
N THR A 60 -10.35 -23.75 114.84
CA THR A 60 -11.00 -23.47 113.55
C THR A 60 -10.85 -21.99 113.19
N SER A 61 -11.00 -21.63 111.91
CA SER A 61 -11.04 -20.23 111.48
C SER A 61 -12.12 -19.44 112.26
N ARG A 62 -11.74 -18.27 112.82
CA ARG A 62 -12.60 -17.38 113.61
C ARG A 62 -13.98 -17.14 112.96
N TYR A 63 -14.03 -17.02 111.63
CA TYR A 63 -15.29 -16.88 110.89
C TYR A 63 -16.23 -18.09 111.07
N LEU A 64 -15.72 -19.32 110.98
CA LEU A 64 -16.53 -20.54 111.08
C LEU A 64 -17.06 -20.76 112.50
N THR A 65 -16.26 -20.43 113.50
CA THR A 65 -16.65 -20.39 114.92
C THR A 65 -17.78 -19.39 115.15
N ASN A 66 -17.61 -18.14 114.69
CA ASN A 66 -18.64 -17.11 114.77
C ASN A 66 -19.94 -17.53 114.05
N LYS A 67 -19.83 -18.10 112.83
CA LYS A 67 -20.96 -18.66 112.05
C LYS A 67 -21.74 -19.72 112.83
N ARG A 68 -21.05 -20.66 113.51
CA ARG A 68 -21.68 -21.69 114.34
C ARG A 68 -22.39 -21.11 115.57
N ASN A 69 -21.76 -20.19 116.28
CA ASN A 69 -22.36 -19.55 117.45
C ASN A 69 -23.65 -18.82 117.08
N ILE A 70 -23.61 -18.00 116.02
CA ILE A 70 -24.77 -17.26 115.50
C ILE A 70 -25.88 -18.20 114.98
N GLN A 71 -25.53 -19.32 114.34
CA GLN A 71 -26.47 -20.38 113.95
C GLN A 71 -27.18 -21.02 115.17
N SER A 72 -26.44 -21.30 116.24
CA SER A 72 -26.99 -21.87 117.47
C SER A 72 -28.00 -20.92 118.12
N ILE A 73 -27.63 -19.64 118.21
CA ILE A 73 -28.44 -18.56 118.77
C ILE A 73 -29.73 -18.35 117.96
N TYR A 74 -29.66 -18.36 116.62
CA TYR A 74 -30.85 -18.31 115.75
C TYR A 74 -31.81 -19.47 116.06
N LYS A 75 -31.30 -20.71 116.13
CA LYS A 75 -32.10 -21.91 116.42
C LYS A 75 -32.71 -21.88 117.82
N GLY A 76 -31.99 -21.35 118.82
CA GLY A 76 -32.51 -21.15 120.17
C GLY A 76 -33.62 -20.11 120.22
N LEU A 77 -33.37 -18.92 119.67
CA LEU A 77 -34.33 -17.81 119.62
C LEU A 77 -35.64 -18.21 118.93
N PHE A 78 -35.58 -18.90 117.78
CA PHE A 78 -36.81 -19.33 117.10
C PHE A 78 -37.52 -20.52 117.75
N ARG A 79 -36.80 -21.37 118.52
CA ARG A 79 -37.45 -22.36 119.39
C ARG A 79 -38.19 -21.67 120.55
N TYR A 80 -37.60 -20.64 121.15
CA TYR A 80 -38.25 -19.85 122.19
C TYR A 80 -39.50 -19.13 121.67
N ILE A 81 -39.39 -18.44 120.53
CA ILE A 81 -40.50 -17.75 119.87
C ILE A 81 -41.69 -18.70 119.66
N ARG A 82 -41.49 -19.87 119.05
CA ARG A 82 -42.56 -20.87 118.86
C ARG A 82 -43.18 -21.40 120.17
N ARG A 83 -42.45 -21.36 121.29
CA ARG A 83 -42.91 -21.88 122.59
C ARG A 83 -43.60 -20.81 123.45
N ALA A 84 -43.18 -19.55 123.35
CA ALA A 84 -43.53 -18.50 124.31
C ALA A 84 -44.16 -17.24 123.68
N VAL A 85 -43.92 -16.98 122.39
CA VAL A 85 -44.43 -15.79 121.67
C VAL A 85 -44.75 -16.16 120.21
N PRO A 86 -45.71 -17.07 119.96
CA PRO A 86 -45.92 -17.68 118.64
C PRO A 86 -46.24 -16.66 117.54
N GLU A 87 -46.82 -15.52 117.88
CA GLU A 87 -47.03 -14.37 116.98
C GLU A 87 -45.75 -13.94 116.22
N LEU A 88 -44.58 -13.95 116.89
CA LEU A 88 -43.31 -13.59 116.26
C LEU A 88 -42.75 -14.68 115.33
N ALA A 89 -43.43 -15.84 115.18
CA ALA A 89 -42.99 -16.89 114.25
C ALA A 89 -43.00 -16.43 112.78
N CYS A 90 -43.82 -15.42 112.43
CA CYS A 90 -43.79 -14.78 111.11
C CYS A 90 -42.40 -14.24 110.74
N GLN A 91 -41.61 -13.78 111.72
CA GLN A 91 -40.25 -13.30 111.49
C GLN A 91 -39.33 -14.42 110.95
N ALA A 92 -39.58 -15.68 111.29
CA ALA A 92 -38.82 -16.82 110.75
C ALA A 92 -38.93 -16.91 109.22
N LYS A 93 -40.10 -16.60 108.65
CA LYS A 93 -40.32 -16.55 107.18
C LYS A 93 -39.49 -15.43 106.51
N LYS A 94 -39.00 -14.43 107.27
CA LYS A 94 -38.16 -13.31 106.77
C LYS A 94 -36.65 -13.53 106.88
N PHE A 95 -36.18 -14.56 107.58
CA PHE A 95 -34.74 -14.86 107.67
C PHE A 95 -34.36 -15.94 106.65
N ASP A 96 -33.72 -15.50 105.55
CA ASP A 96 -33.10 -16.43 104.61
C ASP A 96 -31.83 -17.05 105.21
N TYR A 97 -32.05 -18.12 105.96
CA TYR A 97 -31.02 -18.90 106.63
C TYR A 97 -30.22 -19.79 105.64
N HIS A 98 -30.76 -20.09 104.45
CA HIS A 98 -30.05 -20.92 103.46
C HIS A 98 -28.79 -20.23 102.93
N ALA A 99 -28.83 -18.91 102.76
CA ALA A 99 -27.66 -18.09 102.41
C ALA A 99 -26.46 -18.17 103.38
N ILE A 100 -26.63 -18.82 104.56
CA ILE A 100 -25.55 -19.12 105.51
C ILE A 100 -25.32 -20.63 105.64
N ALA A 101 -26.36 -21.47 105.46
CA ALA A 101 -26.20 -22.93 105.44
C ALA A 101 -25.41 -23.40 104.21
N GLU A 102 -25.71 -22.85 103.03
CA GLU A 102 -25.00 -23.10 101.78
C GLU A 102 -23.64 -22.39 101.79
N ASN A 103 -22.64 -23.04 102.37
CA ASN A 103 -21.25 -23.15 101.93
C ASN A 103 -20.49 -23.90 103.04
N PRO A 104 -20.46 -25.24 103.00
CA PRO A 104 -19.64 -26.07 103.88
C PRO A 104 -18.25 -26.40 103.30
N ASP A 105 -18.02 -26.15 102.00
CA ASP A 105 -16.84 -26.63 101.29
C ASP A 105 -15.58 -25.79 101.52
N ALA A 106 -14.50 -26.49 101.90
CA ALA A 106 -13.19 -25.90 102.15
C ALA A 106 -12.50 -25.29 100.91
N GLN A 107 -13.06 -25.51 99.70
CA GLN A 107 -12.51 -24.98 98.44
C GLN A 107 -13.06 -23.60 98.05
N GLY A 108 -14.21 -23.17 98.58
CA GLY A 108 -14.79 -21.84 98.30
C GLY A 108 -14.05 -20.66 98.97
N ILE A 109 -13.12 -20.95 99.89
CA ILE A 109 -12.49 -19.98 100.80
C ILE A 109 -11.53 -19.01 100.08
N SER A 110 -11.08 -19.33 98.86
CA SER A 110 -10.12 -18.51 98.10
C SER A 110 -10.74 -17.46 97.17
N GLN A 111 -12.05 -17.48 96.92
CA GLN A 111 -12.70 -16.62 95.90
C GLN A 111 -13.81 -15.70 96.42
N VAL A 112 -14.34 -15.91 97.63
CA VAL A 112 -15.33 -14.99 98.22
C VAL A 112 -14.62 -13.91 99.02
N ASN A 113 -14.74 -12.65 98.56
CA ASN A 113 -14.12 -11.48 99.19
C ASN A 113 -14.49 -11.39 100.68
N PHE A 114 -13.51 -11.52 101.58
CA PHE A 114 -13.72 -11.61 103.05
C PHE A 114 -14.57 -10.46 103.63
N SER A 115 -14.48 -9.28 103.00
CA SER A 115 -15.28 -8.09 103.30
C SER A 115 -16.79 -8.28 103.12
N SER A 116 -17.25 -8.98 102.07
CA SER A 116 -18.69 -9.17 101.83
C SER A 116 -19.32 -10.11 102.86
N VAL A 117 -18.62 -11.19 103.19
CA VAL A 117 -19.06 -12.19 104.18
C VAL A 117 -19.16 -11.55 105.57
N HIS A 118 -18.17 -10.75 105.96
CA HIS A 118 -18.20 -9.99 107.21
C HIS A 118 -19.41 -9.04 107.27
N ALA A 119 -19.70 -8.32 106.17
CA ALA A 119 -20.87 -7.45 106.08
C ALA A 119 -22.22 -8.19 106.20
N TYR A 120 -22.31 -9.44 105.74
CA TYR A 120 -23.49 -10.29 105.97
C TYR A 120 -23.64 -10.71 107.44
N CYS A 121 -22.56 -11.13 108.10
CA CYS A 121 -22.58 -11.44 109.53
C CYS A 121 -23.01 -10.21 110.37
N VAL A 122 -22.45 -9.03 110.08
CA VAL A 122 -22.82 -7.74 110.70
C VAL A 122 -24.31 -7.43 110.53
N ARG A 123 -24.87 -7.62 109.32
CA ARG A 123 -26.31 -7.38 109.09
C ARG A 123 -27.18 -8.35 109.90
N LEU A 124 -26.80 -9.62 109.99
CA LEU A 124 -27.58 -10.61 110.73
C LEU A 124 -27.53 -10.39 112.24
N THR A 125 -26.38 -10.01 112.83
CA THR A 125 -26.31 -9.75 114.29
C THR A 125 -27.27 -8.64 114.71
N PHE A 126 -27.39 -7.56 113.93
CA PHE A 126 -28.38 -6.51 114.18
C PHE A 126 -29.83 -6.99 114.05
N GLN A 127 -30.13 -7.87 113.09
CA GLN A 127 -31.49 -8.34 112.86
C GLN A 127 -31.93 -9.43 113.88
N LEU A 128 -31.00 -10.29 114.32
CA LEU A 128 -31.18 -11.15 115.49
C LEU A 128 -31.43 -10.30 116.76
N LEU A 129 -30.64 -9.26 116.97
CA LEU A 129 -30.77 -8.36 118.10
C LEU A 129 -32.10 -7.58 118.09
N ALA A 130 -32.56 -7.12 116.92
CA ALA A 130 -33.86 -6.49 116.77
C ALA A 130 -35.02 -7.45 117.14
N VAL A 131 -34.93 -8.73 116.76
CA VAL A 131 -35.91 -9.74 117.17
C VAL A 131 -35.80 -10.10 118.65
N MET A 132 -34.60 -10.16 119.24
CA MET A 132 -34.43 -10.31 120.69
C MET A 132 -35.04 -9.14 121.47
N LEU A 133 -34.91 -7.92 120.96
CA LEU A 133 -35.53 -6.73 121.55
C LEU A 133 -37.05 -6.71 121.35
N GLY A 134 -37.55 -7.22 120.21
CA GLY A 134 -38.97 -7.47 119.98
C GLY A 134 -39.54 -8.50 120.96
N VAL A 135 -38.86 -9.64 121.14
CA VAL A 135 -39.20 -10.65 122.17
C VAL A 135 -39.17 -10.06 123.58
N ALA A 136 -38.20 -9.21 123.90
CA ALA A 136 -38.13 -8.52 125.19
C ALA A 136 -39.22 -7.46 125.39
N ALA A 137 -39.85 -6.94 124.33
CA ALA A 137 -40.87 -5.90 124.39
C ALA A 137 -42.31 -6.41 124.19
N LEU A 138 -42.48 -7.56 123.53
CA LEU A 138 -43.77 -8.18 123.18
C LEU A 138 -44.00 -9.55 123.83
N GLY A 139 -42.95 -10.16 124.39
CA GLY A 139 -43.04 -11.44 125.11
C GLY A 139 -43.54 -11.32 126.56
N PRO A 140 -43.70 -12.45 127.28
CA PRO A 140 -44.33 -12.47 128.60
C PRO A 140 -43.63 -11.59 129.66
N GLU A 141 -42.30 -11.46 129.58
CA GLU A 141 -41.48 -10.67 130.52
C GLU A 141 -41.37 -9.17 130.15
N ALA A 142 -42.18 -8.67 129.21
CA ALA A 142 -42.10 -7.30 128.71
C ALA A 142 -42.16 -6.22 129.81
N GLN A 143 -42.87 -6.49 130.92
CA GLN A 143 -42.96 -5.59 132.07
C GLN A 143 -41.61 -5.29 132.72
N HIS A 144 -40.63 -6.19 132.63
CA HIS A 144 -39.28 -5.98 133.19
C HIS A 144 -38.37 -5.16 132.25
N TYR A 145 -38.52 -5.33 130.94
CA TYR A 145 -37.63 -4.72 129.95
C TYR A 145 -38.12 -3.36 129.42
N ILE A 146 -39.44 -3.12 129.31
CA ILE A 146 -40.00 -1.83 128.88
C ILE A 146 -39.49 -0.65 129.73
N PRO A 147 -39.46 -0.70 131.08
CA PRO A 147 -38.90 0.37 131.89
C PRO A 147 -37.44 0.69 131.54
N ARG A 148 -36.63 -0.34 131.27
CA ARG A 148 -35.21 -0.21 130.88
C ARG A 148 -35.05 0.50 129.53
N ILE A 149 -35.93 0.20 128.57
CA ILE A 149 -36.01 0.87 127.26
C ILE A 149 -36.41 2.34 127.44
N THR A 150 -37.47 2.63 128.22
CA THR A 150 -37.93 4.01 128.49
C THR A 150 -36.96 4.87 129.31
N GLY A 151 -35.88 4.28 129.83
CA GLY A 151 -34.78 5.02 130.47
C GLY A 151 -33.78 5.64 129.49
N LEU A 152 -33.70 5.17 128.24
CA LEU A 152 -32.74 5.63 127.22
C LEU A 152 -33.00 7.10 126.81
N ASP A 153 -32.09 7.73 126.07
CA ASP A 153 -32.33 9.06 125.51
C ASP A 153 -33.42 9.05 124.43
N LYS A 154 -34.13 10.18 124.28
CA LYS A 154 -35.31 10.31 123.40
C LYS A 154 -35.04 9.95 121.93
N HIS A 155 -33.82 10.17 121.43
CA HIS A 155 -33.46 9.80 120.06
C HIS A 155 -33.32 8.28 119.92
N THR A 156 -32.58 7.65 120.82
CA THR A 156 -32.44 6.18 120.88
C THR A 156 -33.80 5.49 121.09
N GLN A 157 -34.68 6.06 121.93
CA GLN A 157 -36.05 5.54 122.11
C GLN A 157 -36.87 5.57 120.82
N ALA A 158 -36.79 6.64 120.03
CA ALA A 158 -37.56 6.78 118.79
C ALA A 158 -37.14 5.72 117.74
N GLU A 159 -35.83 5.53 117.53
CA GLU A 159 -35.30 4.51 116.62
C GLU A 159 -35.72 3.09 117.08
N ILE A 160 -35.64 2.78 118.39
CA ILE A 160 -36.09 1.49 118.94
C ILE A 160 -37.60 1.28 118.76
N MET A 161 -38.42 2.30 119.03
CA MET A 161 -39.88 2.21 118.87
C MET A 161 -40.27 1.93 117.42
N GLN A 162 -39.58 2.55 116.44
CA GLN A 162 -39.80 2.30 115.02
C GLN A 162 -39.47 0.85 114.61
N ILE A 163 -38.40 0.27 115.18
CA ILE A 163 -38.04 -1.14 114.97
C ILE A 163 -39.15 -2.07 115.51
N ILE A 164 -39.63 -1.83 116.73
CA ILE A 164 -40.68 -2.66 117.36
C ILE A 164 -42.02 -2.52 116.62
N GLN A 165 -42.40 -1.31 116.18
CA GLN A 165 -43.59 -1.09 115.35
C GLN A 165 -43.54 -1.86 114.03
N THR A 166 -42.36 -1.93 113.40
CA THR A 166 -42.15 -2.72 112.17
C THR A 166 -42.41 -4.20 112.42
N ILE A 167 -41.90 -4.74 113.54
CA ILE A 167 -42.11 -6.15 113.93
C ILE A 167 -43.60 -6.42 114.20
N GLN A 168 -44.33 -5.52 114.86
CA GLN A 168 -45.77 -5.70 115.11
C GLN A 168 -46.60 -5.65 113.83
N GLN A 169 -46.26 -4.79 112.87
CA GLN A 169 -46.95 -4.73 111.57
C GLN A 169 -46.82 -6.06 110.80
N ASP A 170 -45.67 -6.74 110.92
CA ASP A 170 -45.43 -8.04 110.30
C ASP A 170 -46.32 -9.14 110.88
N ILE A 171 -46.50 -9.16 112.21
CA ILE A 171 -47.39 -10.13 112.91
C ILE A 171 -48.80 -10.02 112.33
N ASN A 172 -49.36 -8.81 112.34
CA ASN A 172 -50.71 -8.52 111.85
C ASN A 172 -50.90 -8.89 110.36
N SER A 173 -49.82 -8.93 109.57
CA SER A 173 -49.87 -9.34 108.15
C SER A 173 -49.93 -10.85 107.92
N SER A 174 -49.84 -11.67 108.98
CA SER A 174 -49.63 -13.12 108.88
C SER A 174 -50.74 -14.01 109.48
N GLN A 175 -51.76 -13.41 110.12
CA GLN A 175 -52.87 -14.12 110.80
C GLN A 175 -53.97 -14.63 109.84
N GLY A 176 -53.60 -15.13 108.65
CA GLY A 176 -54.54 -15.53 107.59
C GLY A 176 -54.20 -16.88 106.93
N ASP A 177 -53.37 -17.69 107.58
CA ASP A 177 -52.81 -18.96 107.07
C ASP A 177 -53.33 -20.19 107.86
N ASP A 178 -54.07 -19.99 108.97
CA ASP A 178 -54.26 -21.01 110.01
C ASP A 178 -55.47 -21.97 109.78
N ASP A 179 -56.43 -21.62 108.92
CA ASP A 179 -57.67 -22.39 108.67
C ASP A 179 -57.45 -23.77 107.97
N VAL A 180 -56.21 -24.09 107.56
CA VAL A 180 -55.92 -25.25 106.70
C VAL A 180 -55.69 -26.55 107.49
N ASP A 181 -55.08 -26.47 108.68
CA ASP A 181 -54.62 -27.66 109.41
C ASP A 181 -55.75 -28.40 110.14
N GLU A 182 -56.77 -27.69 110.66
CA GLU A 182 -57.89 -28.31 111.40
C GLU A 182 -58.91 -29.02 110.49
N ALA A 183 -58.85 -28.79 109.17
CA ALA A 183 -59.72 -29.46 108.19
C ALA A 183 -59.33 -30.93 107.91
N ILE A 184 -58.15 -31.38 108.35
CA ILE A 184 -57.58 -32.69 108.00
C ILE A 184 -58.13 -33.81 108.91
N ASP A 185 -58.21 -33.58 110.22
CA ASP A 185 -58.54 -34.63 111.20
C ASP A 185 -60.01 -35.08 111.12
N ALA A 186 -60.94 -34.16 110.81
CA ALA A 186 -62.37 -34.43 110.79
C ALA A 186 -62.85 -35.40 109.68
N VAL A 187 -61.99 -35.71 108.71
CA VAL A 187 -62.35 -36.54 107.53
C VAL A 187 -62.16 -38.05 107.80
N MET A 188 -61.41 -38.43 108.84
CA MET A 188 -60.96 -39.83 109.03
C MET A 188 -62.00 -40.80 109.60
N GLU A 189 -63.01 -40.36 110.36
CA GLU A 189 -63.86 -41.29 111.15
C GLU A 189 -65.16 -41.76 110.48
N ALA A 190 -65.56 -41.20 109.32
CA ALA A 190 -66.98 -41.15 108.93
C ALA A 190 -67.40 -41.87 107.62
N ARG A 191 -66.62 -42.82 107.07
CA ARG A 191 -66.94 -43.48 105.78
C ARG A 191 -66.55 -44.96 105.76
N ASP A 192 -67.45 -45.82 105.27
CA ASP A 192 -67.38 -47.30 105.37
C ASP A 192 -66.04 -47.88 104.89
N ILE A 193 -65.29 -48.46 105.82
CA ILE A 193 -63.87 -48.79 105.64
C ILE A 193 -63.63 -49.65 104.40
N ASP A 194 -64.33 -50.77 104.21
CA ASP A 194 -64.01 -51.69 103.10
C ASP A 194 -64.30 -51.10 101.71
N LEU A 195 -65.41 -50.36 101.55
CA LEU A 195 -65.74 -49.72 100.26
C LEU A 195 -64.84 -48.49 100.01
N LEU A 196 -64.51 -47.72 101.05
CA LEU A 196 -63.55 -46.63 100.99
C LEU A 196 -62.15 -47.17 100.65
N VAL A 197 -61.75 -48.30 101.24
CA VAL A 197 -60.48 -48.99 100.98
C VAL A 197 -60.45 -49.59 99.58
N GLU A 198 -61.56 -50.09 99.01
CA GLU A 198 -61.58 -50.56 97.61
C GLU A 198 -61.57 -49.39 96.61
N GLU A 199 -62.33 -48.32 96.87
CA GLU A 199 -62.31 -47.08 96.07
C GLU A 199 -60.93 -46.39 96.14
N GLN A 200 -60.33 -46.29 97.34
CA GLN A 200 -58.96 -45.82 97.51
C GLN A 200 -57.95 -46.80 96.90
N ASN A 201 -58.10 -48.12 96.99
CA ASN A 201 -57.17 -49.03 96.30
C ASN A 201 -57.25 -48.87 94.78
N ALA A 202 -58.44 -48.64 94.21
CA ALA A 202 -58.58 -48.34 92.79
C ALA A 202 -57.95 -46.99 92.43
N ALA A 203 -58.21 -45.94 93.22
CA ALA A 203 -57.63 -44.61 93.03
C ALA A 203 -56.11 -44.59 93.21
N LEU A 204 -55.59 -45.23 94.26
CA LEU A 204 -54.16 -45.39 94.54
C LEU A 204 -53.48 -46.24 93.48
N ARG A 205 -54.08 -47.33 92.98
CA ARG A 205 -53.55 -48.08 91.82
C ARG A 205 -53.49 -47.20 90.57
N SER A 206 -54.53 -46.40 90.31
CA SER A 206 -54.57 -45.46 89.18
C SER A 206 -53.49 -44.36 89.31
N GLN A 207 -53.32 -43.78 90.50
CA GLN A 207 -52.28 -42.80 90.80
C GLN A 207 -50.87 -43.42 90.77
N LEU A 208 -50.72 -44.66 91.23
CA LEU A 208 -49.46 -45.42 91.21
C LEU A 208 -49.07 -45.82 89.78
N ASP A 209 -50.03 -46.13 88.91
CA ASP A 209 -49.78 -46.34 87.49
C ASP A 209 -49.57 -45.03 86.71
N LEU A 210 -50.21 -43.93 87.10
CA LEU A 210 -49.94 -42.60 86.55
C LEU A 210 -48.54 -42.11 86.94
N THR A 211 -48.14 -42.25 88.20
CA THR A 211 -46.81 -41.87 88.69
C THR A 211 -45.72 -42.80 88.18
N LYS A 212 -46.00 -44.11 87.98
CA LYS A 212 -45.10 -45.00 87.20
C LYS A 212 -44.90 -44.51 85.77
N ARG A 213 -45.97 -44.10 85.06
CA ARG A 213 -45.87 -43.57 83.68
C ARG A 213 -45.04 -42.29 83.67
N GLN A 214 -45.35 -41.33 84.55
CA GLN A 214 -44.56 -40.12 84.73
C GLN A 214 -43.09 -40.44 85.07
N LEU A 215 -42.83 -41.46 85.91
CA LEU A 215 -41.47 -41.90 86.22
C LEU A 215 -40.77 -42.52 85.00
N SER A 216 -41.45 -43.32 84.17
CA SER A 216 -40.87 -43.80 82.90
C SER A 216 -40.67 -42.67 81.88
N ASP A 217 -41.54 -41.65 81.87
CA ASP A 217 -41.40 -40.47 81.02
C ASP A 217 -40.22 -39.59 81.49
N TYR A 218 -40.01 -39.47 82.81
CA TYR A 218 -38.82 -38.81 83.37
C TYR A 218 -37.54 -39.63 83.16
N ILE A 219 -37.58 -40.95 83.29
CA ILE A 219 -36.43 -41.83 83.02
C ILE A 219 -36.03 -41.74 81.54
N THR A 220 -36.97 -41.90 80.61
CA THR A 220 -36.69 -41.78 79.18
C THR A 220 -36.22 -40.38 78.79
N ARG A 221 -36.80 -39.32 79.39
CA ARG A 221 -36.32 -37.95 79.19
C ARG A 221 -34.91 -37.72 79.76
N LEU A 222 -34.58 -38.31 80.91
CA LEU A 222 -33.23 -38.25 81.49
C LEU A 222 -32.22 -39.02 80.64
N ASP A 223 -32.58 -40.20 80.15
CA ASP A 223 -31.80 -41.03 79.23
C ASP A 223 -31.51 -40.32 77.89
N HIS A 224 -32.52 -39.68 77.29
CA HIS A 224 -32.33 -38.83 76.12
C HIS A 224 -31.46 -37.60 76.40
N LEU A 225 -31.58 -36.99 77.59
CA LEU A 225 -30.76 -35.85 78.00
C LEU A 225 -29.31 -36.28 78.31
N GLN A 226 -29.09 -37.48 78.85
CA GLN A 226 -27.78 -38.09 79.05
C GLN A 226 -27.13 -38.40 77.70
N THR A 227 -27.83 -39.09 76.80
CA THR A 227 -27.35 -39.32 75.41
C THR A 227 -26.98 -38.00 74.72
N SER A 228 -27.85 -36.98 74.79
CA SER A 228 -27.57 -35.67 74.20
C SER A 228 -26.38 -34.94 74.86
N HIS A 229 -26.17 -35.10 76.17
CA HIS A 229 -24.98 -34.58 76.85
C HIS A 229 -23.71 -35.36 76.50
N GLU A 230 -23.80 -36.67 76.25
CA GLU A 230 -22.68 -37.50 75.79
C GLU A 230 -22.32 -37.21 74.32
N GLU A 231 -23.31 -36.98 73.45
CA GLU A 231 -23.13 -36.47 72.08
C GLU A 231 -22.48 -35.09 72.08
N LEU A 232 -23.04 -34.12 72.82
CA LEU A 232 -22.47 -32.77 72.96
C LEU A 232 -21.05 -32.80 73.55
N ARG A 233 -20.76 -33.74 74.46
CA ARG A 233 -19.42 -33.95 75.00
C ARG A 233 -18.50 -34.56 73.94
N PHE A 234 -18.94 -35.56 73.18
CA PHE A 234 -18.16 -36.18 72.12
C PHE A 234 -17.81 -35.17 71.03
N ASP A 235 -18.79 -34.38 70.58
CA ASP A 235 -18.57 -33.29 69.63
C ASP A 235 -17.67 -32.19 70.20
N LYS A 236 -17.81 -31.85 71.50
CA LYS A 236 -16.86 -30.93 72.14
C LYS A 236 -15.44 -31.50 72.16
N GLU A 237 -15.25 -32.76 72.58
CA GLU A 237 -13.93 -33.39 72.60
C GLU A 237 -13.36 -33.58 71.17
N LYS A 238 -14.21 -33.77 70.16
CA LYS A 238 -13.83 -33.78 68.74
C LYS A 238 -13.39 -32.38 68.28
N ASN A 239 -14.17 -31.35 68.57
CA ASN A 239 -13.81 -29.95 68.27
C ASN A 239 -12.54 -29.52 69.01
N ASP A 240 -12.34 -29.93 70.27
CA ASP A 240 -11.12 -29.70 71.04
C ASP A 240 -9.91 -30.44 70.40
N ARG A 241 -10.09 -31.65 69.85
CA ARG A 241 -9.06 -32.38 69.07
C ARG A 241 -8.76 -31.70 67.73
N GLU A 242 -9.78 -31.25 67.00
CA GLU A 242 -9.62 -30.54 65.73
C GLU A 242 -8.93 -29.17 65.93
N LEU A 243 -9.31 -28.43 66.99
CA LEU A 243 -8.62 -27.21 67.40
C LEU A 243 -7.17 -27.48 67.84
N GLU A 244 -6.89 -28.60 68.49
CA GLU A 244 -5.52 -28.98 68.87
C GLU A 244 -4.68 -29.40 67.65
N VAL A 245 -5.28 -30.05 66.64
CA VAL A 245 -4.64 -30.32 65.34
C VAL A 245 -4.38 -29.03 64.57
N LEU A 246 -5.33 -28.09 64.54
CA LEU A 246 -5.15 -26.76 63.92
C LEU A 246 -4.10 -25.93 64.66
N ARG A 247 -4.07 -25.96 66.00
CA ARG A 247 -3.02 -25.33 66.82
C ARG A 247 -1.67 -25.94 66.53
N LYS A 248 -1.56 -27.26 66.44
CA LYS A 248 -0.31 -27.94 66.04
C LYS A 248 0.10 -27.51 64.63
N ALA A 249 -0.77 -27.54 63.64
CA ALA A 249 -0.48 -27.00 62.30
C ALA A 249 -0.06 -25.51 62.30
N THR A 250 -0.52 -24.71 63.28
CA THR A 250 -0.14 -23.30 63.44
C THR A 250 1.21 -23.12 64.16
N ILE A 251 1.52 -23.98 65.12
CA ILE A 251 2.79 -24.01 65.87
C ILE A 251 3.90 -24.64 65.02
N ASP A 252 3.57 -25.70 64.29
CA ASP A 252 4.27 -26.27 63.14
C ASP A 252 4.19 -25.33 61.90
N GLY A 253 4.02 -24.02 62.13
CA GLY A 253 4.14 -22.98 61.12
C GLY A 253 5.49 -23.00 60.40
N ALA A 254 6.52 -23.63 60.99
CA ALA A 254 7.75 -24.00 60.29
C ALA A 254 7.51 -25.02 59.15
N ASN A 255 6.85 -26.15 59.43
CA ASN A 255 6.52 -27.16 58.43
C ASN A 255 5.57 -26.60 57.34
N ASN A 256 4.60 -25.77 57.74
CA ASN A 256 3.70 -25.13 56.79
C ASN A 256 4.40 -24.03 55.96
N ALA A 257 5.32 -23.24 56.55
CA ALA A 257 6.14 -22.29 55.79
C ALA A 257 7.13 -22.99 54.85
N GLU A 258 7.71 -24.14 55.25
CA GLU A 258 8.54 -24.96 54.37
C GLU A 258 7.72 -25.58 53.24
N MET A 259 6.50 -26.07 53.50
CA MET A 259 5.62 -26.57 52.45
C MET A 259 5.14 -25.47 51.50
N ILE A 260 4.79 -24.28 52.01
CA ILE A 260 4.49 -23.10 51.18
C ILE A 260 5.70 -22.73 50.33
N LYS A 261 6.90 -22.64 50.92
CA LYS A 261 8.13 -22.33 50.20
C LYS A 261 8.49 -23.38 49.14
N ASN A 262 8.24 -24.66 49.40
CA ASN A 262 8.43 -25.73 48.42
C ASN A 262 7.40 -25.63 47.27
N LEU A 263 6.16 -25.20 47.56
CA LEU A 263 5.17 -24.89 46.52
C LEU A 263 5.52 -23.63 45.74
N GLU A 264 6.06 -22.58 46.37
CA GLU A 264 6.58 -21.38 45.71
C GLU A 264 7.74 -21.72 44.76
N VAL A 265 8.68 -22.56 45.20
CA VAL A 265 9.76 -23.08 44.34
C VAL A 265 9.19 -23.92 43.20
N GLN A 266 8.26 -24.84 43.46
CA GLN A 266 7.65 -25.66 42.41
C GLN A 266 6.86 -24.82 41.39
N VAL A 267 6.19 -23.75 41.82
CA VAL A 267 5.53 -22.78 40.94
C VAL A 267 6.58 -21.99 40.14
N HIS A 268 7.70 -21.60 40.75
CA HIS A 268 8.78 -20.92 40.04
C HIS A 268 9.42 -21.82 38.96
N ASP A 269 9.71 -23.08 39.29
CA ASP A 269 10.22 -24.10 38.35
C ASP A 269 9.23 -24.34 37.20
N GLN A 270 7.92 -24.39 37.49
CA GLN A 270 6.88 -24.49 36.47
C GLN A 270 6.79 -23.23 35.60
N MET A 271 6.92 -22.02 36.18
CA MET A 271 6.96 -20.78 35.42
C MET A 271 8.20 -20.68 34.52
N GLU A 272 9.37 -21.15 34.99
CA GLU A 272 10.58 -21.20 34.15
C GLU A 272 10.44 -22.25 33.04
N LEU A 273 9.85 -23.40 33.32
CA LEU A 273 9.53 -24.43 32.32
C LEU A 273 8.54 -23.91 31.26
N ILE A 274 7.50 -23.19 31.68
CA ILE A 274 6.56 -22.49 30.77
C ILE A 274 7.32 -21.48 29.92
N ALA A 275 8.16 -20.61 30.51
CA ALA A 275 8.93 -19.62 29.75
C ALA A 275 9.86 -20.27 28.70
N ARG A 276 10.53 -21.37 29.05
CA ARG A 276 11.37 -22.18 28.13
C ARG A 276 10.53 -22.82 27.01
N HIS A 277 9.30 -23.28 27.30
CA HIS A 277 8.38 -23.80 26.30
C HIS A 277 7.82 -22.70 25.40
N GLU A 278 7.43 -21.54 25.93
CA GLU A 278 6.99 -20.40 25.13
C GLU A 278 8.11 -19.88 24.22
N GLU A 279 9.35 -19.79 24.69
CA GLU A 279 10.49 -19.44 23.83
C GLU A 279 10.77 -20.51 22.76
N THR A 280 10.44 -21.77 23.04
CA THR A 280 10.49 -22.84 22.04
C THR A 280 9.41 -22.65 20.97
N ILE A 281 8.17 -22.41 21.38
CA ILE A 281 7.06 -22.08 20.46
C ILE A 281 7.42 -20.84 19.62
N ARG A 282 7.93 -19.75 20.22
CA ARG A 282 8.37 -18.53 19.52
C ARG A 282 9.54 -18.77 18.55
N ARG A 283 10.39 -19.77 18.78
CA ARG A 283 11.45 -20.18 17.83
C ARG A 283 10.86 -20.98 16.69
N ASP A 284 10.00 -21.94 17.00
CA ASP A 284 9.38 -22.85 16.02
C ASP A 284 8.40 -22.10 15.10
N GLU A 285 7.68 -21.09 15.61
CA GLU A 285 6.84 -20.16 14.84
C GLU A 285 7.67 -19.33 13.85
N ARG A 286 8.85 -18.84 14.25
CA ARG A 286 9.77 -18.11 13.34
C ARG A 286 10.31 -19.03 12.25
N ILE A 287 10.73 -20.25 12.60
CA ILE A 287 11.22 -21.25 11.65
C ILE A 287 10.10 -21.64 10.68
N LYS A 288 8.88 -21.87 11.19
CA LYS A 288 7.70 -22.15 10.37
C LYS A 288 7.42 -21.01 9.40
N SER A 289 7.39 -19.75 9.86
CA SER A 289 7.15 -18.58 9.00
C SER A 289 8.24 -18.41 7.94
N GLN A 290 9.50 -18.71 8.27
CA GLN A 290 10.61 -18.73 7.29
C GLN A 290 10.41 -19.82 6.23
N LEU A 291 10.08 -21.04 6.65
CA LEU A 291 9.80 -22.17 5.74
C LEU A 291 8.57 -21.92 4.87
N GLU A 292 7.50 -21.33 5.40
CA GLU A 292 6.30 -20.93 4.63
C GLU A 292 6.67 -19.87 3.57
N ALA A 293 7.49 -18.87 3.93
CA ALA A 293 7.98 -17.87 2.98
C ALA A 293 8.96 -18.44 1.93
N GLU A 294 9.74 -19.48 2.26
CA GLU A 294 10.58 -20.21 1.30
C GLU A 294 9.75 -21.10 0.37
N VAL A 295 8.75 -21.82 0.90
CA VAL A 295 7.81 -22.61 0.09
C VAL A 295 7.07 -21.71 -0.90
N LEU A 296 6.57 -20.54 -0.49
CA LEU A 296 5.93 -19.59 -1.41
C LEU A 296 6.88 -19.18 -2.55
N LYS A 297 8.10 -18.71 -2.23
CA LYS A 297 9.14 -18.35 -3.22
C LYS A 297 9.52 -19.50 -4.14
N LEU A 298 9.51 -20.74 -3.65
CA LEU A 298 9.78 -21.93 -4.47
C LEU A 298 8.58 -22.24 -5.39
N THR A 299 7.33 -22.10 -4.92
CA THR A 299 6.15 -22.29 -5.78
C THR A 299 6.01 -21.21 -6.85
N GLU A 300 6.46 -19.98 -6.59
CA GLU A 300 6.55 -18.91 -7.59
C GLU A 300 7.58 -19.28 -8.67
N LYS A 301 8.80 -19.66 -8.27
CA LYS A 301 9.85 -20.13 -9.19
C LYS A 301 9.47 -21.38 -9.97
N CYS A 302 8.66 -22.27 -9.41
CA CYS A 302 8.12 -23.42 -10.15
C CYS A 302 7.18 -22.97 -11.28
N LYS A 303 6.30 -21.99 -11.05
CA LYS A 303 5.44 -21.42 -12.10
C LYS A 303 6.26 -20.71 -13.16
N GLU A 304 7.23 -19.87 -12.78
CA GLU A 304 8.16 -19.24 -13.71
C GLU A 304 8.89 -20.28 -14.59
N ALA A 305 9.32 -21.40 -14.00
CA ALA A 305 9.99 -22.49 -14.72
C ALA A 305 9.04 -23.36 -15.58
N GLU A 306 7.73 -23.34 -15.31
CA GLU A 306 6.69 -23.94 -16.14
C GLU A 306 6.33 -23.02 -17.31
N GLU A 307 6.10 -21.72 -17.06
CA GLU A 307 5.89 -20.71 -18.11
C GLU A 307 7.06 -20.62 -19.10
N LEU A 308 8.30 -20.64 -18.60
CA LEU A 308 9.51 -20.68 -19.45
C LEU A 308 9.64 -22.00 -20.23
N ARG A 309 9.14 -23.12 -19.69
CA ARG A 309 9.12 -24.42 -20.40
C ARG A 309 8.09 -24.40 -21.52
N ASP A 310 6.89 -23.90 -21.26
CA ASP A 310 5.83 -23.80 -22.25
C ASP A 310 6.25 -22.86 -23.39
N GLN A 311 6.82 -21.69 -23.07
CA GLN A 311 7.46 -20.80 -24.04
C GLN A 311 8.56 -21.51 -24.85
N ALA A 312 9.42 -22.30 -24.20
CA ALA A 312 10.45 -23.07 -24.91
C ALA A 312 9.86 -24.13 -25.87
N THR A 313 8.73 -24.77 -25.52
CA THR A 313 8.03 -25.68 -26.43
C THR A 313 7.33 -24.95 -27.58
N GLU A 314 6.75 -23.77 -27.34
CA GLU A 314 6.24 -22.90 -28.39
C GLU A 314 7.35 -22.49 -29.37
N TRP A 315 8.50 -22.04 -28.86
CA TRP A 315 9.65 -21.67 -29.70
C TRP A 315 10.21 -22.86 -30.48
N LYS A 316 10.21 -24.05 -29.89
CA LYS A 316 10.57 -25.29 -30.61
C LYS A 316 9.60 -25.59 -31.75
N HIS A 317 8.28 -25.51 -31.54
CA HIS A 317 7.31 -25.73 -32.62
C HIS A 317 7.35 -24.62 -33.68
N LYS A 318 7.57 -23.36 -33.30
CA LYS A 318 7.81 -22.25 -34.24
C LYS A 318 9.07 -22.49 -35.08
N ALA A 319 10.14 -23.03 -34.48
CA ALA A 319 11.36 -23.42 -35.19
C ALA A 319 11.13 -24.61 -36.14
N GLU A 320 10.44 -25.67 -35.69
CA GLU A 320 10.05 -26.81 -36.54
C GLU A 320 9.20 -26.38 -37.74
N ASP A 321 8.30 -25.40 -37.58
CA ASP A 321 7.49 -24.85 -38.68
C ASP A 321 8.29 -23.93 -39.62
N LEU A 322 9.29 -23.19 -39.09
CA LEU A 322 10.24 -22.45 -39.93
C LEU A 322 11.17 -23.40 -40.70
N GLU A 323 11.57 -24.53 -40.11
CA GLU A 323 12.34 -25.58 -40.77
C GLU A 323 11.52 -26.26 -41.88
N LYS A 324 10.25 -26.57 -41.65
CA LYS A 324 9.32 -27.05 -42.69
C LYS A 324 9.21 -26.05 -43.84
N LYS A 325 9.06 -24.75 -43.53
CA LYS A 325 9.01 -23.67 -44.53
C LYS A 325 10.32 -23.55 -45.32
N ALA A 326 11.47 -23.58 -44.65
CA ALA A 326 12.79 -23.58 -45.29
C ALA A 326 12.96 -24.79 -46.22
N ASN A 327 12.59 -25.99 -45.77
CA ASN A 327 12.61 -27.20 -46.58
C ASN A 327 11.67 -27.14 -47.80
N THR A 328 10.52 -26.44 -47.71
CA THR A 328 9.70 -26.17 -48.91
C THR A 328 10.32 -25.12 -49.82
N ALA A 329 10.94 -24.07 -49.29
CA ALA A 329 11.61 -23.04 -50.06
C ALA A 329 12.82 -23.60 -50.83
N GLU A 330 13.62 -24.46 -50.19
CA GLU A 330 14.76 -25.13 -50.82
C GLU A 330 14.30 -26.10 -51.93
N ARG A 331 13.16 -26.78 -51.77
CA ARG A 331 12.52 -27.58 -52.85
C ARG A 331 12.03 -26.70 -54.01
N TYR A 332 11.47 -25.51 -53.74
CA TYR A 332 11.10 -24.57 -54.80
C TYR A 332 12.32 -24.01 -55.52
N LYS A 333 13.38 -23.66 -54.80
CA LYS A 333 14.68 -23.26 -55.35
C LYS A 333 15.27 -24.35 -56.23
N GLN A 334 15.37 -25.59 -55.75
CA GLN A 334 15.87 -26.72 -56.53
C GLN A 334 15.02 -26.99 -57.79
N LYS A 335 13.70 -26.77 -57.71
CA LYS A 335 12.80 -26.83 -58.88
C LYS A 335 13.08 -25.69 -59.88
N LEU A 336 13.37 -24.49 -59.40
CA LEU A 336 13.69 -23.31 -60.23
C LEU A 336 15.08 -23.44 -60.89
N GLU A 337 16.08 -23.93 -60.13
CA GLU A 337 17.41 -24.29 -60.63
C GLU A 337 17.33 -25.39 -61.69
N SER A 338 16.58 -26.47 -61.44
CA SER A 338 16.36 -27.51 -62.46
C SER A 338 15.53 -27.03 -63.66
N GLN A 339 14.73 -25.97 -63.53
CA GLN A 339 14.08 -25.29 -64.67
C GLN A 339 14.97 -24.26 -65.37
N GLN A 340 16.13 -23.90 -64.83
CA GLN A 340 17.01 -22.86 -65.40
C GLN A 340 17.54 -23.23 -66.80
N HIS A 341 17.69 -24.52 -67.11
CA HIS A 341 18.10 -24.97 -68.45
C HIS A 341 17.04 -24.64 -69.51
N LEU A 342 15.75 -24.83 -69.20
CA LEU A 342 14.63 -24.47 -70.09
C LEU A 342 14.57 -22.96 -70.34
N VAL A 343 14.92 -22.13 -69.34
CA VAL A 343 14.99 -20.67 -69.52
C VAL A 343 16.11 -20.29 -70.50
N LYS A 344 17.28 -20.95 -70.41
CA LYS A 344 18.39 -20.76 -71.35
C LYS A 344 18.04 -21.28 -72.75
N GLU A 345 17.36 -22.41 -72.85
CA GLU A 345 16.88 -22.96 -74.13
C GLU A 345 15.86 -22.03 -74.81
N VAL A 346 14.90 -21.50 -74.05
CA VAL A 346 13.95 -20.48 -74.55
C VAL A 346 14.66 -19.19 -74.97
N GLN A 347 15.71 -18.76 -74.26
CA GLN A 347 16.54 -17.62 -74.69
C GLN A 347 17.32 -17.92 -75.98
N ASN A 348 17.93 -19.10 -76.10
CA ASN A 348 18.62 -19.51 -77.33
C ASN A 348 17.66 -19.56 -78.53
N LEU A 349 16.48 -20.19 -78.36
CA LEU A 349 15.43 -20.23 -79.39
C LEU A 349 14.89 -18.83 -79.74
N GLN A 350 14.92 -17.87 -78.81
CA GLN A 350 14.61 -16.47 -79.11
C GLN A 350 15.71 -15.79 -79.93
N TYR A 351 16.99 -16.03 -79.61
CA TYR A 351 18.12 -15.53 -80.41
C TYR A 351 18.13 -16.14 -81.83
N GLU A 352 18.01 -17.46 -81.95
CA GLU A 352 17.90 -18.17 -83.23
C GLU A 352 16.72 -17.65 -84.05
N LYS A 353 15.56 -17.41 -83.41
CA LYS A 353 14.41 -16.80 -84.08
C LYS A 353 14.73 -15.39 -84.58
N THR A 354 15.36 -14.53 -83.78
CA THR A 354 15.72 -13.17 -84.24
C THR A 354 16.74 -13.22 -85.37
N GLU A 355 17.74 -14.10 -85.30
CA GLU A 355 18.74 -14.27 -86.37
C GLU A 355 18.08 -14.74 -87.67
N LEU A 356 17.17 -15.73 -87.60
CA LEU A 356 16.39 -16.18 -88.76
C LEU A 356 15.46 -15.07 -89.31
N GLN A 357 14.91 -14.21 -88.45
CA GLN A 357 14.12 -13.05 -88.90
C GLN A 357 14.98 -12.00 -89.62
N ASP A 358 16.20 -11.73 -89.15
CA ASP A 358 17.14 -10.84 -89.82
C ASP A 358 17.69 -11.45 -91.12
N GLN A 359 17.98 -12.76 -91.15
CA GLN A 359 18.33 -13.49 -92.38
C GLN A 359 17.21 -13.41 -93.42
N ILE A 360 15.94 -13.60 -93.02
CA ILE A 360 14.78 -13.43 -93.91
C ILE A 360 14.69 -11.98 -94.40
N LYS A 361 14.94 -10.98 -93.55
CA LYS A 361 14.95 -9.56 -93.95
C LYS A 361 16.03 -9.26 -94.98
N ILE A 362 17.25 -9.77 -94.80
CA ILE A 362 18.35 -9.62 -95.77
C ILE A 362 17.99 -10.27 -97.10
N LEU A 363 17.43 -11.48 -97.09
CA LEU A 363 16.98 -12.17 -98.31
C LEU A 363 15.85 -11.42 -99.03
N LEU A 364 14.94 -10.77 -98.30
CA LEU A 364 13.92 -9.91 -98.88
C LEU A 364 14.53 -8.63 -99.48
N GLU A 365 15.47 -7.98 -98.79
CA GLU A 365 16.19 -6.80 -99.31
C GLU A 365 16.98 -7.12 -100.60
N ASP A 366 17.64 -8.28 -100.67
CA ASP A 366 18.33 -8.74 -101.88
C ASP A 366 17.37 -9.19 -102.99
N GLN A 367 16.24 -9.81 -102.66
CA GLN A 367 15.18 -10.07 -103.65
C GLN A 367 14.64 -8.76 -104.24
N ASP A 368 14.46 -7.74 -103.41
CA ASP A 368 14.02 -6.41 -103.83
C ASP A 368 15.08 -5.70 -104.68
N ARG A 369 16.37 -5.83 -104.36
CA ARG A 369 17.47 -5.37 -105.22
C ARG A 369 17.47 -6.10 -106.56
N GLY A 370 17.31 -7.42 -106.57
CA GLY A 370 17.19 -8.22 -107.79
C GLY A 370 15.96 -7.87 -108.64
N ASN A 371 14.85 -7.47 -108.01
CA ASN A 371 13.68 -6.96 -108.72
C ASN A 371 13.90 -5.55 -109.28
N ARG A 372 14.71 -4.70 -108.62
CA ARG A 372 15.13 -3.39 -109.17
C ARG A 372 16.09 -3.55 -110.35
N THR A 373 17.07 -4.45 -110.28
CA THR A 373 17.98 -4.70 -111.41
C THR A 373 17.25 -5.31 -112.60
N ARG A 374 16.35 -6.28 -112.39
CA ARG A 374 15.50 -6.82 -113.46
C ARG A 374 14.65 -5.76 -114.16
N LYS A 375 14.07 -4.81 -113.43
CA LYS A 375 13.33 -3.70 -114.03
C LYS A 375 14.23 -2.80 -114.90
N ALA A 376 15.45 -2.51 -114.43
CA ALA A 376 16.43 -1.78 -115.23
C ALA A 376 16.91 -2.59 -116.45
N GLU A 377 17.04 -3.91 -116.34
CA GLU A 377 17.34 -4.82 -117.46
C GLU A 377 16.19 -4.85 -118.49
N ASP A 378 14.93 -4.89 -118.03
CA ASP A 378 13.73 -4.79 -118.88
C ASP A 378 13.65 -3.43 -119.59
N GLU A 379 13.97 -2.33 -118.90
CA GLU A 379 14.00 -0.97 -119.44
C GLU A 379 15.14 -0.79 -120.46
N LEU A 380 16.35 -1.26 -120.17
CA LEU A 380 17.45 -1.29 -121.12
C LEU A 380 17.12 -2.16 -122.35
N THR A 381 16.44 -3.30 -122.16
CA THR A 381 16.00 -4.17 -123.27
C THR A 381 14.95 -3.50 -124.15
N LYS A 382 14.03 -2.71 -123.56
CA LYS A 382 13.10 -1.86 -124.32
C LYS A 382 13.83 -0.76 -125.09
N MET A 383 14.80 -0.08 -124.47
CA MET A 383 15.60 0.94 -125.16
C MET A 383 16.43 0.35 -126.31
N ILE A 384 17.03 -0.83 -126.13
CA ILE A 384 17.74 -1.56 -127.18
C ILE A 384 16.78 -1.89 -128.33
N THR A 385 15.67 -2.58 -128.07
CA THR A 385 14.70 -2.96 -129.13
C THR A 385 14.06 -1.76 -129.83
N GLN A 386 13.84 -0.65 -129.13
CA GLN A 386 13.45 0.63 -129.75
C GLN A 386 14.56 1.19 -130.64
N SER A 387 15.83 1.18 -130.20
CA SER A 387 16.94 1.63 -131.05
C SER A 387 17.17 0.73 -132.27
N GLU A 388 16.93 -0.58 -132.14
CA GLU A 388 17.01 -1.54 -133.24
C GLU A 388 15.88 -1.32 -134.26
N GLN A 389 14.68 -1.02 -133.79
CA GLN A 389 13.54 -0.61 -134.62
C GLN A 389 13.86 0.70 -135.36
N HIS A 390 14.33 1.74 -134.66
CA HIS A 390 14.76 2.99 -135.31
C HIS A 390 15.87 2.76 -136.35
N LEU A 391 16.86 1.91 -136.06
CA LEU A 391 17.89 1.52 -137.03
C LEU A 391 17.34 0.72 -138.22
N TRP A 392 16.25 -0.02 -138.04
CA TRP A 392 15.55 -0.70 -139.13
C TRP A 392 14.74 0.29 -139.98
N ASP A 393 14.03 1.23 -139.35
CA ASP A 393 13.28 2.29 -140.03
C ASP A 393 14.22 3.22 -140.81
N GLU A 394 15.35 3.64 -140.24
CA GLU A 394 16.41 4.40 -140.93
C GLU A 394 17.00 3.61 -142.11
N ARG A 395 17.23 2.30 -141.95
CA ARG A 395 17.65 1.45 -143.08
C ARG A 395 16.57 1.33 -144.15
N SER A 396 15.29 1.30 -143.76
CA SER A 396 14.14 1.25 -144.66
C SER A 396 14.00 2.56 -145.45
N GLN A 397 14.06 3.72 -144.77
CA GLN A 397 14.10 5.05 -145.37
C GLN A 397 15.29 5.21 -146.31
N LYS A 398 16.51 4.84 -145.88
CA LYS A 398 17.70 4.83 -146.74
C LYS A 398 17.50 3.95 -147.98
N ASN A 399 16.94 2.75 -147.82
CA ASN A 399 16.65 1.86 -148.95
C ASN A 399 15.56 2.43 -149.87
N GLN A 400 14.64 3.26 -149.38
CA GLN A 400 13.66 3.95 -150.21
C GLN A 400 14.31 5.11 -150.96
N LEU A 401 15.06 5.98 -150.28
CA LEU A 401 15.83 7.06 -150.91
C LEU A 401 16.82 6.54 -151.97
N MET A 402 17.43 5.36 -151.75
CA MET A 402 18.26 4.71 -152.78
C MET A 402 17.47 4.29 -154.03
N LYS A 403 16.20 3.88 -153.90
CA LYS A 403 15.32 3.63 -155.06
C LYS A 403 14.88 4.92 -155.72
N ASP A 404 14.57 5.95 -154.93
CA ASP A 404 14.11 7.24 -155.44
C ASP A 404 15.25 7.95 -156.19
N ILE A 405 16.49 7.84 -155.70
CA ILE A 405 17.70 8.24 -156.43
C ILE A 405 17.85 7.43 -157.72
N ALA A 406 17.73 6.10 -157.68
CA ALA A 406 17.83 5.29 -158.90
C ALA A 406 16.72 5.62 -159.93
N ALA A 407 15.50 5.91 -159.48
CA ALA A 407 14.40 6.34 -160.34
C ALA A 407 14.62 7.76 -160.91
N LEU A 408 15.26 8.66 -160.16
CA LEU A 408 15.70 9.97 -160.66
C LEU A 408 16.89 9.86 -161.62
N GLU A 409 17.79 8.89 -161.41
CA GLU A 409 18.87 8.57 -162.34
C GLU A 409 18.31 7.98 -163.65
N ASP A 410 17.35 7.06 -163.58
CA ASP A 410 16.61 6.53 -164.74
C ASP A 410 15.82 7.64 -165.46
N GLU A 411 15.17 8.56 -164.72
CA GLU A 411 14.49 9.72 -165.31
C GLU A 411 15.50 10.70 -165.95
N VAL A 412 16.67 10.93 -165.36
CA VAL A 412 17.75 11.71 -165.97
C VAL A 412 18.33 10.99 -167.20
N ILE A 413 18.41 9.67 -167.21
CA ILE A 413 18.78 8.88 -168.39
C ILE A 413 17.70 8.99 -169.46
N ARG A 414 16.41 8.94 -169.10
CA ARG A 414 15.28 9.12 -170.02
C ARG A 414 15.22 10.53 -170.59
N LEU A 415 15.47 11.55 -169.77
CA LEU A 415 15.56 12.95 -170.19
C LEU A 415 16.80 13.22 -171.03
N ARG A 416 17.94 12.57 -170.77
CA ARG A 416 19.13 12.61 -171.65
C ARG A 416 18.94 11.84 -172.95
N ALA A 417 18.22 10.73 -172.93
CA ALA A 417 17.86 9.98 -174.14
C ALA A 417 16.86 10.76 -175.00
N ARG A 418 15.87 11.40 -174.36
CA ARG A 418 15.00 12.38 -175.01
C ARG A 418 15.80 13.58 -175.52
N GLN A 419 16.66 14.20 -174.72
CA GLN A 419 17.50 15.32 -175.16
C GLN A 419 18.41 14.90 -176.32
N SER A 420 18.96 13.68 -176.33
CA SER A 420 19.73 13.14 -177.45
C SER A 420 18.87 12.93 -178.70
N HIS A 421 17.61 12.49 -178.55
CA HIS A 421 16.67 12.40 -179.66
C HIS A 421 16.25 13.79 -180.17
N ASP A 422 15.90 14.71 -179.27
CA ASP A 422 15.54 16.09 -179.56
C ASP A 422 16.76 16.85 -180.16
N GLU A 423 17.99 16.59 -179.71
CA GLU A 423 19.25 17.09 -180.29
C GLU A 423 19.57 16.46 -181.66
N ASN A 424 19.19 15.21 -181.90
CA ASN A 424 19.38 14.59 -183.21
C ASN A 424 18.29 15.05 -184.19
N PHE A 425 17.06 15.27 -183.74
CA PHE A 425 16.01 15.92 -184.51
C PHE A 425 16.33 17.41 -184.78
N ILE A 426 16.95 18.09 -183.82
CA ILE A 426 17.51 19.43 -184.01
C ILE A 426 18.70 19.38 -184.97
N LYS A 427 19.55 18.35 -184.97
CA LYS A 427 20.57 18.15 -186.02
C LYS A 427 19.96 17.88 -187.40
N ASP A 428 18.91 17.06 -187.50
CA ASP A 428 18.19 16.80 -188.76
C ASP A 428 17.53 18.08 -189.31
N LEU A 429 17.10 19.00 -188.42
CA LEU A 429 16.58 20.33 -188.78
C LEU A 429 17.70 21.37 -189.01
N GLN A 430 18.83 21.28 -188.33
CA GLN A 430 20.04 22.09 -188.59
C GLN A 430 20.71 21.66 -189.90
N GLU A 431 20.61 20.40 -190.33
CA GLU A 431 20.99 19.94 -191.66
C GLU A 431 20.05 20.50 -192.77
N GLN A 432 18.96 21.17 -192.38
CA GLN A 432 18.04 21.88 -193.30
C GLN A 432 18.03 23.41 -193.14
N LEU A 433 18.54 23.97 -192.03
CA LEU A 433 18.49 25.42 -191.73
C LEU A 433 19.80 26.03 -191.21
N GLU A 434 20.81 25.22 -190.95
CA GLU A 434 22.22 25.61 -191.13
C GLU A 434 22.66 25.12 -192.52
N SER A 435 23.69 25.66 -193.18
CA SER A 435 24.85 26.41 -192.69
C SER A 435 24.61 27.90 -192.34
N GLY A 436 24.40 28.18 -191.04
CA GLY A 436 24.80 29.44 -190.41
C GLY A 436 23.73 30.28 -189.70
N GLY A 437 23.61 30.11 -188.37
CA GLY A 437 23.06 31.12 -187.44
C GLY A 437 23.29 30.69 -185.98
N ALA A 438 24.04 31.39 -185.12
CA ALA A 438 23.74 32.69 -184.48
C ALA A 438 22.52 32.65 -183.53
N ALA A 439 22.56 33.08 -182.26
CA ALA A 439 23.64 33.58 -181.40
C ALA A 439 23.20 33.70 -179.89
N GLN A 440 24.13 34.11 -179.01
CA GLN A 440 23.93 34.87 -177.74
C GLN A 440 23.39 34.21 -176.42
N SER A 441 23.91 34.80 -175.33
CA SER A 441 23.59 34.87 -173.86
C SER A 441 22.12 34.70 -173.37
N ALA A 442 21.77 34.54 -172.07
CA ALA A 442 22.41 34.92 -170.77
C ALA A 442 21.90 34.10 -169.53
N GLU A 443 22.06 34.65 -168.30
CA GLU A 443 21.62 34.22 -166.94
C GLU A 443 20.07 34.29 -166.71
N PRO A 444 19.43 34.16 -165.49
CA PRO A 444 19.89 33.87 -164.10
C PRO A 444 19.00 32.84 -163.30
N GLY A 445 19.01 32.84 -161.95
CA GLY A 445 18.17 31.99 -161.04
C GLY A 445 17.06 32.76 -160.26
N VAL A 446 16.62 32.29 -159.05
CA VAL A 446 15.98 33.02 -157.88
C VAL A 446 14.81 32.28 -157.12
N LEU A 447 14.91 32.17 -155.77
CA LEU A 447 13.88 31.98 -154.67
C LEU A 447 12.91 30.75 -154.60
N GLY A 448 12.26 30.41 -153.46
CA GLY A 448 12.36 30.88 -152.05
C GLY A 448 11.18 30.51 -151.10
N LEU A 449 11.21 31.01 -149.83
CA LEU A 449 10.20 30.98 -148.71
C LEU A 449 9.98 29.60 -147.98
N ALA A 450 9.71 29.42 -146.66
CA ALA A 450 9.23 30.19 -145.46
C ALA A 450 7.77 29.85 -145.04
N GLY A 451 7.30 29.79 -143.77
CA GLY A 451 7.87 29.89 -142.39
C GLY A 451 7.10 28.91 -141.43
N ASN A 452 6.73 29.12 -140.15
CA ASN A 452 6.98 30.14 -139.09
C ASN A 452 6.42 29.62 -137.71
N LEU A 453 6.57 30.38 -136.59
CA LEU A 453 6.03 30.17 -135.20
C LEU A 453 6.73 29.07 -134.35
N GLU A 454 7.01 29.21 -133.04
CA GLU A 454 6.81 30.30 -132.04
C GLU A 454 5.36 30.55 -131.54
N ASP A 455 4.67 29.52 -131.01
CA ASP A 455 3.44 29.69 -130.18
C ASP A 455 3.11 28.44 -129.32
N GLU A 456 3.99 28.03 -128.40
CA GLU A 456 3.72 26.87 -127.51
C GLU A 456 4.37 27.02 -126.10
N LEU A 457 3.94 28.03 -125.34
CA LEU A 457 4.31 28.20 -123.92
C LEU A 457 3.16 28.80 -123.10
N ASN A 458 2.77 28.11 -122.03
CA ASN A 458 1.55 28.31 -121.20
C ASN A 458 0.25 27.91 -121.94
N ASP A 459 -0.75 27.28 -121.30
CA ASP A 459 -1.13 27.43 -119.89
C ASP A 459 -1.42 26.09 -119.13
N ALA A 460 -1.68 26.21 -117.83
CA ALA A 460 -1.46 25.19 -116.80
C ALA A 460 -2.42 23.97 -116.74
N ALA A 461 -1.85 22.83 -116.30
CA ALA A 461 -2.50 21.89 -115.37
C ALA A 461 -1.46 21.06 -114.56
N THR A 462 -1.57 21.16 -113.22
CA THR A 462 -1.36 20.16 -112.13
C THR A 462 -0.82 18.75 -112.50
N GLU A 463 0.09 18.10 -111.75
CA GLU A 463 0.23 18.01 -110.27
C GLU A 463 1.69 17.88 -109.73
N ASP A 464 1.84 17.97 -108.40
CA ASP A 464 2.98 17.63 -107.51
C ASP A 464 4.35 18.35 -107.63
N GLY A 465 4.99 18.66 -106.48
CA GLY A 465 6.36 19.23 -106.47
C GLY A 465 7.02 19.76 -105.16
N GLN A 466 6.28 20.07 -104.08
CA GLN A 466 6.79 20.63 -102.79
C GLN A 466 7.43 22.05 -102.84
N PRO A 467 7.73 22.71 -101.70
CA PRO A 467 7.01 22.77 -100.41
C PRO A 467 6.66 24.22 -99.98
N SER A 468 5.55 24.39 -99.25
CA SER A 468 5.04 25.71 -98.80
C SER A 468 5.78 26.30 -97.59
N GLN A 469 6.02 27.61 -97.59
CA GLN A 469 6.40 28.38 -96.40
C GLN A 469 5.20 28.57 -95.45
N VAL A 470 5.13 27.85 -94.33
CA VAL A 470 4.05 28.04 -93.32
C VAL A 470 4.56 27.94 -91.86
N ASN A 471 4.48 29.06 -91.14
CA ASN A 471 4.29 29.19 -89.67
C ASN A 471 5.21 28.47 -88.66
N LEU A 472 6.53 28.65 -88.76
CA LEU A 472 7.47 28.32 -87.68
C LEU A 472 7.16 28.94 -86.27
N PRO A 473 6.65 30.19 -86.11
CA PRO A 473 6.47 30.78 -84.78
C PRO A 473 5.30 30.22 -83.96
N LEU A 474 4.27 29.62 -84.60
CA LEU A 474 3.14 29.03 -83.88
C LEU A 474 3.53 27.72 -83.18
N GLU A 475 4.35 26.89 -83.85
CA GLU A 475 4.92 25.68 -83.25
C GLU A 475 5.90 26.01 -82.12
N LEU A 476 6.74 27.04 -82.31
CA LEU A 476 7.63 27.56 -81.26
C LEU A 476 6.86 28.10 -80.04
N SER A 477 5.68 28.69 -80.23
CA SER A 477 4.81 29.13 -79.13
C SER A 477 4.13 27.95 -78.42
N ARG A 478 3.70 26.92 -79.16
CA ARG A 478 3.13 25.69 -78.60
C ARG A 478 4.15 24.92 -77.76
N LEU A 479 5.35 24.69 -78.30
CA LEU A 479 6.43 23.96 -77.62
C LEU A 479 6.97 24.70 -76.38
N LYS A 480 6.87 26.04 -76.34
CA LYS A 480 7.12 26.83 -75.13
C LYS A 480 6.04 26.63 -74.07
N ALA A 481 4.76 26.76 -74.43
CA ALA A 481 3.65 26.52 -73.51
C ALA A 481 3.68 25.09 -72.92
N GLU A 482 4.05 24.10 -73.74
CA GLU A 482 4.24 22.71 -73.33
C GLU A 482 5.44 22.54 -72.36
N ASN A 483 6.55 23.24 -72.60
CA ASN A 483 7.69 23.30 -71.67
C ASN A 483 7.32 23.92 -70.32
N ASP A 484 6.61 25.04 -70.32
CA ASP A 484 6.21 25.73 -69.09
C ASP A 484 5.16 24.93 -68.30
N LEU A 485 4.26 24.21 -68.99
CA LEU A 485 3.33 23.27 -68.35
C LEU A 485 4.09 22.12 -67.66
N LEU A 486 5.07 21.51 -68.34
CA LEU A 486 5.91 20.45 -67.77
C LEU A 486 6.75 20.95 -66.59
N ARG A 487 7.29 22.16 -66.67
CA ARG A 487 8.01 22.83 -65.56
C ARG A 487 7.11 23.07 -64.35
N SER A 488 5.86 23.51 -64.56
CA SER A 488 4.90 23.72 -63.46
C SER A 488 4.48 22.39 -62.79
N THR A 489 4.28 21.34 -63.59
CA THR A 489 3.79 20.03 -63.10
C THR A 489 4.85 19.30 -62.28
N VAL A 490 6.12 19.35 -62.67
CA VAL A 490 7.23 18.71 -61.93
C VAL A 490 7.62 19.52 -60.68
N GLY A 491 7.38 20.83 -60.65
CA GLY A 491 7.72 21.71 -59.52
C GLY A 491 6.71 21.72 -58.37
N SER A 492 5.49 21.18 -58.55
CA SER A 492 4.35 21.37 -57.63
C SER A 492 3.88 20.09 -56.92
N GLY A 493 4.75 19.10 -56.72
CA GLY A 493 4.52 18.09 -55.69
C GLY A 493 4.55 18.73 -54.30
N ASP A 494 3.64 18.36 -53.40
CA ASP A 494 3.51 19.02 -52.09
C ASP A 494 4.67 18.63 -51.15
N THR A 495 5.77 19.36 -51.26
CA THR A 495 6.96 19.17 -50.40
C THR A 495 6.82 19.85 -49.04
N ALA A 496 5.72 20.57 -48.74
CA ALA A 496 5.53 21.19 -47.44
C ALA A 496 5.39 20.19 -46.27
N PRO A 497 4.60 19.09 -46.35
CA PRO A 497 4.62 18.04 -45.33
C PRO A 497 6.01 17.39 -45.19
N LEU A 498 6.62 16.94 -46.30
CA LEU A 498 7.94 16.30 -46.28
C LEU A 498 9.05 17.20 -45.71
N ARG A 499 8.98 18.53 -45.89
CA ARG A 499 9.90 19.48 -45.26
C ARG A 499 9.66 19.62 -43.75
N ARG A 500 8.39 19.64 -43.29
CA ARG A 500 8.07 19.65 -41.85
C ARG A 500 8.53 18.37 -41.18
N GLU A 501 8.26 17.23 -41.81
CA GLU A 501 8.68 15.90 -41.37
C GLU A 501 10.21 15.81 -41.31
N LEU A 502 10.93 16.24 -42.36
CA LEU A 502 12.38 16.31 -42.38
C LEU A 502 12.97 17.26 -41.33
N ASP A 503 12.32 18.41 -41.06
CA ASP A 503 12.79 19.34 -40.02
C ASP A 503 12.46 18.84 -38.60
N GLU A 504 11.41 18.04 -38.43
CA GLU A 504 11.10 17.38 -37.16
C GLU A 504 12.05 16.20 -36.90
N GLU A 505 12.29 15.36 -37.91
CA GLU A 505 13.34 14.34 -37.96
C GLU A 505 14.75 14.91 -37.66
N LYS A 506 15.00 16.19 -38.01
CA LYS A 506 16.22 16.91 -37.60
C LYS A 506 16.18 17.37 -36.14
N ARG A 507 15.04 17.87 -35.63
CA ARG A 507 14.89 18.21 -34.19
C ARG A 507 15.08 16.97 -33.32
N GLN A 508 14.47 15.86 -33.71
CA GLN A 508 14.60 14.58 -33.02
C GLN A 508 16.04 14.06 -33.10
N ARG A 509 16.71 14.08 -34.26
CA ARG A 509 18.15 13.74 -34.33
C ARG A 509 19.03 14.68 -33.50
N ALA A 510 18.78 15.98 -33.51
CA ALA A 510 19.55 16.94 -32.70
C ALA A 510 19.33 16.71 -31.20
N HIS A 511 18.10 16.37 -30.78
CA HIS A 511 17.80 16.03 -29.39
C HIS A 511 18.40 14.68 -28.98
N LEU A 512 18.38 13.67 -29.85
CA LEU A 512 19.02 12.37 -29.62
C LEU A 512 20.55 12.51 -29.56
N GLN A 513 21.15 13.30 -30.46
CA GLN A 513 22.58 13.60 -30.44
C GLN A 513 22.97 14.40 -29.19
N LYS A 514 22.14 15.36 -28.76
CA LYS A 514 22.35 16.05 -27.49
C LYS A 514 22.24 15.09 -26.31
N ASN A 515 21.21 14.26 -26.24
CA ASN A 515 21.06 13.25 -25.19
C ASN A 515 22.26 12.29 -25.17
N TYR A 516 22.74 11.85 -26.34
CA TYR A 516 23.94 11.03 -26.46
C TYR A 516 25.18 11.73 -25.90
N ASN A 517 25.40 13.01 -26.25
CA ASN A 517 26.50 13.81 -25.70
C ASN A 517 26.35 14.00 -24.17
N ASP A 518 25.17 14.40 -23.70
CA ASP A 518 24.82 14.58 -22.28
C ASP A 518 24.96 13.26 -21.48
N ILE A 519 24.83 12.09 -22.12
CA ILE A 519 25.02 10.74 -21.53
C ILE A 519 26.50 10.34 -21.59
N PHE A 520 27.18 10.59 -22.71
CA PHE A 520 28.61 10.30 -22.90
C PHE A 520 29.49 11.14 -21.96
N GLU A 521 29.19 12.43 -21.79
CA GLU A 521 29.87 13.31 -20.84
C GLU A 521 29.68 12.82 -19.39
N LYS A 522 28.46 12.42 -19.01
CA LYS A 522 28.20 11.81 -17.69
C LYS A 522 28.94 10.48 -17.51
N HIS A 523 28.99 9.62 -18.52
CA HIS A 523 29.74 8.37 -18.46
C HIS A 523 31.24 8.60 -18.40
N ALA A 524 31.80 9.55 -19.15
CA ALA A 524 33.21 9.93 -19.07
C ALA A 524 33.56 10.47 -17.68
N VAL A 525 32.78 11.44 -17.17
CA VAL A 525 32.97 12.00 -15.82
C VAL A 525 32.80 10.94 -14.73
N LEU A 526 31.86 10.01 -14.85
CA LEU A 526 31.71 8.88 -13.92
C LEU A 526 32.85 7.86 -14.06
N HIS A 527 33.40 7.66 -15.26
CA HIS A 527 34.55 6.78 -15.49
C HIS A 527 35.82 7.38 -14.88
N ASP A 528 36.10 8.65 -15.15
CA ASP A 528 37.20 9.43 -14.55
C ASP A 528 37.07 9.45 -13.02
N GLN A 529 35.85 9.60 -12.48
CA GLN A 529 35.60 9.51 -11.03
C GLN A 529 35.83 8.10 -10.48
N MET A 530 35.39 7.04 -11.18
CA MET A 530 35.66 5.66 -10.77
C MET A 530 37.15 5.33 -10.84
N GLU A 531 37.86 5.75 -11.88
CA GLU A 531 39.30 5.54 -12.04
C GLU A 531 40.10 6.36 -11.01
N ALA A 532 39.73 7.62 -10.76
CA ALA A 532 40.33 8.44 -9.70
C ALA A 532 40.03 7.89 -8.31
N LEU A 533 38.87 7.27 -8.07
CA LEU A 533 38.61 6.53 -6.83
C LEU A 533 39.52 5.30 -6.76
N ILE A 534 39.45 4.39 -7.74
CA ILE A 534 40.21 3.13 -7.80
C ILE A 534 41.70 3.36 -7.60
N ASN A 535 42.29 4.34 -8.28
CA ASN A 535 43.72 4.67 -8.18
C ASN A 535 44.12 5.27 -6.82
N ASN A 536 43.16 5.72 -6.00
CA ASN A 536 43.37 6.17 -4.61
C ASN A 536 43.00 5.09 -3.55
N MET A 537 42.52 3.89 -3.95
CA MET A 537 42.05 2.89 -2.97
C MET A 537 43.15 1.94 -2.49
N THR A 538 43.49 2.05 -1.20
CA THR A 538 44.07 0.93 -0.44
C THR A 538 43.02 -0.18 -0.23
N GLY A 539 43.44 -1.36 0.23
CA GLY A 539 42.59 -2.57 0.34
C GLY A 539 41.39 -2.51 1.30
N GLU A 540 41.19 -1.40 2.01
CA GLU A 540 39.96 -1.12 2.78
C GLU A 540 38.96 -0.29 1.95
N GLY A 541 39.45 0.61 1.09
CA GLY A 541 38.63 1.40 0.17
C GLY A 541 37.84 0.51 -0.79
N THR A 542 38.43 -0.57 -1.31
CA THR A 542 37.72 -1.51 -2.19
C THR A 542 36.53 -2.19 -1.52
N LYS A 543 36.57 -2.41 -0.19
CA LYS A 543 35.41 -2.90 0.58
C LYS A 543 34.36 -1.81 0.78
N ALA A 544 34.77 -0.58 1.08
CA ALA A 544 33.87 0.56 1.17
C ALA A 544 33.15 0.82 -0.16
N PHE A 545 33.86 0.76 -1.29
CA PHE A 545 33.32 0.91 -2.64
C PHE A 545 32.33 -0.20 -3.01
N LEU A 546 32.59 -1.46 -2.64
CA LEU A 546 31.63 -2.55 -2.83
C LEU A 546 30.35 -2.33 -2.03
N ASN A 547 30.46 -1.91 -0.77
CA ASN A 547 29.30 -1.57 0.06
C ASN A 547 28.53 -0.37 -0.50
N ILE A 548 29.23 0.68 -0.96
CA ILE A 548 28.62 1.85 -1.61
C ILE A 548 27.88 1.41 -2.89
N LYS A 549 28.50 0.60 -3.75
CA LYS A 549 27.87 0.07 -4.97
C LYS A 549 26.64 -0.78 -4.66
N GLN A 550 26.68 -1.61 -3.61
CA GLN A 550 25.50 -2.38 -3.17
C GLN A 550 24.39 -1.47 -2.64
N SER A 551 24.73 -0.42 -1.88
CA SER A 551 23.75 0.57 -1.41
C SER A 551 23.17 1.42 -2.55
N LEU A 552 23.96 1.73 -3.59
CA LEU A 552 23.52 2.43 -4.79
C LEU A 552 22.45 1.60 -5.51
N LEU A 553 22.76 0.33 -5.81
CA LEU A 553 21.82 -0.60 -6.47
C LEU A 553 20.53 -0.79 -5.66
N GLN A 554 20.63 -0.83 -4.32
CA GLN A 554 19.46 -0.89 -3.44
C GLN A 554 18.63 0.41 -3.53
N CYS A 555 19.25 1.58 -3.49
CA CYS A 555 18.58 2.87 -3.64
C CYS A 555 17.95 3.04 -5.04
N GLU A 556 18.62 2.57 -6.10
CA GLU A 556 18.10 2.58 -7.47
C GLU A 556 16.86 1.69 -7.61
N PHE A 557 16.88 0.49 -7.00
CA PHE A 557 15.72 -0.41 -6.95
C PHE A 557 14.56 0.19 -6.15
N GLU A 558 14.82 0.78 -4.99
CA GLU A 558 13.80 1.45 -4.16
C GLU A 558 13.21 2.68 -4.86
N LEU A 559 14.04 3.43 -5.60
CA LEU A 559 13.63 4.58 -6.41
C LEU A 559 12.80 4.15 -7.63
N GLU A 560 13.16 3.07 -8.31
CA GLU A 560 12.31 2.45 -9.34
C GLU A 560 10.96 1.99 -8.79
N GLN A 561 10.96 1.29 -7.65
CA GLN A 561 9.74 0.79 -7.03
C GLN A 561 8.85 1.94 -6.55
N SER A 562 9.45 3.06 -6.11
CA SER A 562 8.73 4.29 -5.76
C SER A 562 8.16 4.98 -7.00
N ARG A 563 8.91 5.10 -8.09
CA ARG A 563 8.43 5.63 -9.39
C ARG A 563 7.30 4.80 -10.00
N LYS A 564 7.30 3.48 -9.78
CA LYS A 564 6.18 2.60 -10.20
C LYS A 564 4.92 2.96 -9.41
N ARG A 565 4.99 2.96 -8.07
CA ARG A 565 3.87 3.39 -7.19
C ARG A 565 3.38 4.81 -7.49
N GLU A 566 4.28 5.75 -7.78
CA GLU A 566 3.95 7.13 -8.16
C GLU A 566 3.09 7.18 -9.43
N LYS A 567 3.45 6.40 -10.46
CA LYS A 567 2.65 6.28 -11.68
C LYS A 567 1.30 5.61 -11.42
N ASP A 568 1.29 4.51 -10.67
CA ASP A 568 0.06 3.77 -10.35
C ASP A 568 -0.94 4.64 -9.58
N LEU A 569 -0.46 5.41 -8.58
CA LEU A 569 -1.28 6.36 -7.82
C LEU A 569 -1.71 7.55 -8.68
N SER A 570 -0.87 8.05 -9.58
CA SER A 570 -1.23 9.14 -10.50
C SER A 570 -2.39 8.75 -11.44
N VAL A 571 -2.39 7.52 -11.95
CA VAL A 571 -3.50 6.97 -12.74
C VAL A 571 -4.77 6.85 -11.89
N GLN A 572 -4.67 6.27 -10.69
CA GLN A 572 -5.83 6.14 -9.78
C GLN A 572 -6.44 7.50 -9.40
N VAL A 573 -5.61 8.54 -9.19
CA VAL A 573 -6.08 9.90 -8.91
C VAL A 573 -6.74 10.53 -10.15
N ALA A 574 -6.27 10.25 -11.35
CA ALA A 574 -6.93 10.69 -12.59
C ALA A 574 -8.29 10.01 -12.79
N ASP A 575 -8.39 8.70 -12.56
CA ASP A 575 -9.66 7.95 -12.63
C ASP A 575 -10.66 8.42 -11.57
N GLN A 576 -10.26 8.52 -10.30
CA GLN A 576 -11.11 9.08 -9.23
C GLN A 576 -11.51 10.53 -9.54
N GLY A 577 -10.63 11.31 -10.18
CA GLY A 577 -10.93 12.65 -10.68
C GLY A 577 -12.04 12.65 -11.73
N ARG A 578 -12.02 11.71 -12.69
CA ARG A 578 -13.07 11.51 -13.70
C ARG A 578 -14.39 11.06 -13.08
N GLU A 579 -14.37 10.06 -12.21
CA GLU A 579 -15.56 9.54 -11.52
C GLU A 579 -16.24 10.64 -10.68
N LEU A 580 -15.45 11.42 -9.94
CA LEU A 580 -15.92 12.53 -9.13
C LEU A 580 -16.47 13.69 -9.98
N LEU A 581 -15.92 13.93 -11.18
CA LEU A 581 -16.46 14.89 -12.15
C LEU A 581 -17.80 14.41 -12.70
N ALA A 582 -17.90 13.14 -13.10
CA ALA A 582 -19.15 12.53 -13.57
C ALA A 582 -20.25 12.55 -12.49
N ALA A 583 -19.92 12.17 -11.25
CA ALA A 583 -20.85 12.20 -10.12
C ALA A 583 -21.33 13.63 -9.79
N LYS A 584 -20.43 14.63 -9.82
CA LYS A 584 -20.80 16.05 -9.67
C LYS A 584 -21.72 16.53 -10.80
N ALA A 585 -21.47 16.12 -12.03
CA ALA A 585 -22.30 16.46 -13.17
C ALA A 585 -23.70 15.84 -13.07
N GLN A 586 -23.79 14.58 -12.64
CA GLN A 586 -25.08 13.92 -12.37
C GLN A 586 -25.85 14.63 -11.24
N LEU A 587 -25.18 14.99 -10.14
CA LEU A 587 -25.81 15.72 -9.03
C LEU A 587 -26.30 17.12 -9.48
N SER A 588 -25.47 17.91 -10.15
CA SER A 588 -25.86 19.25 -10.59
C SER A 588 -26.90 19.23 -11.72
N ALA A 589 -26.98 18.13 -12.49
CA ALA A 589 -28.04 17.88 -13.45
C ALA A 589 -29.39 17.47 -12.80
N LEU A 590 -29.41 17.00 -11.54
CA LEU A 590 -30.67 16.78 -10.79
C LEU A 590 -31.27 18.10 -10.29
N ASP A 591 -30.44 19.10 -10.01
CA ASP A 591 -30.87 20.45 -9.61
C ASP A 591 -31.36 21.32 -10.80
N LYS A 592 -31.42 20.76 -12.02
CA LYS A 592 -31.70 21.51 -13.27
C LYS A 592 -32.73 20.79 -14.13
N GLU A 593 -33.59 21.55 -14.82
CA GLU A 593 -34.66 20.96 -15.63
C GLU A 593 -34.23 20.72 -17.08
N GLY A 594 -34.45 19.48 -17.55
CA GLY A 594 -34.48 19.10 -18.97
C GLY A 594 -33.25 19.51 -19.79
N ALA A 595 -33.39 20.60 -20.56
CA ALA A 595 -32.39 21.01 -21.55
C ALA A 595 -31.07 21.48 -20.93
N ASP A 596 -31.08 22.05 -19.73
CA ASP A 596 -29.86 22.56 -19.09
C ASP A 596 -29.10 21.47 -18.32
N ALA A 597 -29.82 20.53 -17.70
CA ALA A 597 -29.25 19.27 -17.20
C ALA A 597 -28.51 18.50 -18.32
N LEU A 598 -29.11 18.40 -19.51
CA LEU A 598 -28.49 17.76 -20.68
C LEU A 598 -27.28 18.53 -21.25
N LYS A 599 -27.19 19.85 -21.07
CA LYS A 599 -25.98 20.62 -21.44
C LYS A 599 -24.85 20.34 -20.46
N GLU A 600 -25.15 20.30 -19.16
CA GLU A 600 -24.15 20.11 -18.13
C GLU A 600 -23.53 18.71 -18.17
N LEU A 601 -24.35 17.66 -18.26
CA LEU A 601 -23.87 16.28 -18.40
C LEU A 601 -22.97 16.15 -19.65
N LYS A 602 -23.38 16.70 -20.79
CA LYS A 602 -22.55 16.73 -22.01
C LYS A 602 -21.26 17.52 -21.84
N SER A 603 -21.25 18.60 -21.06
CA SER A 603 -20.03 19.36 -20.80
C SER A 603 -19.03 18.56 -19.96
N ALA A 604 -19.52 17.82 -18.97
CA ALA A 604 -18.72 16.89 -18.18
C ALA A 604 -18.18 15.74 -19.04
N ASP A 605 -19.05 15.08 -19.82
CA ASP A 605 -18.66 14.01 -20.76
C ASP A 605 -17.56 14.50 -21.72
N VAL A 606 -17.68 15.71 -22.28
CA VAL A 606 -16.66 16.30 -23.15
C VAL A 606 -15.33 16.51 -22.41
N THR A 607 -15.35 16.98 -21.16
CA THR A 607 -14.11 17.10 -20.37
C THR A 607 -13.48 15.73 -20.06
N ILE A 608 -14.26 14.73 -19.68
CA ILE A 608 -13.79 13.36 -19.39
C ILE A 608 -13.20 12.72 -20.66
N ILE A 609 -13.88 12.84 -21.81
CA ILE A 609 -13.39 12.39 -23.12
C ILE A 609 -12.09 13.11 -23.51
N SER A 610 -11.93 14.40 -23.18
CA SER A 610 -10.69 15.12 -23.46
C SER A 610 -9.52 14.66 -22.59
N SER A 611 -9.76 14.39 -21.29
CA SER A 611 -8.76 13.82 -20.37
C SER A 611 -8.33 12.42 -20.82
N LEU A 612 -9.28 11.52 -21.08
CA LEU A 612 -9.00 10.16 -21.55
C LEU A 612 -8.23 10.14 -22.88
N LYS A 613 -8.52 11.07 -23.80
CA LYS A 613 -7.73 11.23 -25.03
C LYS A 613 -6.30 11.67 -24.74
N SER A 614 -6.10 12.67 -23.88
CA SER A 614 -4.76 13.16 -23.54
C SER A 614 -3.89 12.10 -22.87
N GLU A 615 -4.46 11.24 -22.02
CA GLU A 615 -3.75 10.10 -21.42
C GLU A 615 -3.48 8.98 -22.42
N LEU A 616 -4.42 8.72 -23.33
CA LEU A 616 -4.27 7.71 -24.39
C LEU A 616 -3.22 8.11 -25.43
N ASP A 617 -3.11 9.40 -25.76
CA ASP A 617 -2.06 9.92 -26.66
C ASP A 617 -0.70 10.04 -25.94
N TYR A 618 -0.66 10.44 -24.66
CA TYR A 618 0.56 10.41 -23.85
C TYR A 618 1.11 8.97 -23.67
N THR A 619 0.25 7.99 -23.39
CA THR A 619 0.69 6.58 -23.26
C THR A 619 1.16 6.00 -24.59
N ARG A 620 0.60 6.41 -25.73
CA ARG A 620 1.15 6.12 -27.07
C ARG A 620 2.53 6.75 -27.30
N GLU A 621 2.73 7.99 -26.89
CA GLU A 621 4.02 8.68 -27.00
C GLU A 621 5.09 7.99 -26.15
N GLN A 622 4.77 7.62 -24.90
CA GLN A 622 5.64 6.82 -24.03
C GLN A 622 5.94 5.42 -24.61
N LEU A 623 4.96 4.76 -25.23
CA LEU A 623 5.16 3.49 -25.94
C LEU A 623 6.12 3.68 -27.14
N SER A 624 5.92 4.73 -27.94
CA SER A 624 6.77 5.04 -29.10
C SER A 624 8.21 5.34 -28.67
N TYR A 625 8.39 6.13 -27.61
CA TYR A 625 9.69 6.44 -27.02
C TYR A 625 10.41 5.16 -26.55
N THR A 626 9.73 4.30 -25.77
CA THR A 626 10.34 3.07 -25.24
C THR A 626 10.62 2.02 -26.32
N ILE A 627 9.79 1.94 -27.37
CA ILE A 627 10.06 1.11 -28.55
C ILE A 627 11.33 1.58 -29.26
N ALA A 628 11.48 2.89 -29.49
CA ALA A 628 12.63 3.48 -30.16
C ALA A 628 13.92 3.38 -29.33
N GLU A 629 13.84 3.57 -28.01
CA GLU A 629 14.97 3.38 -27.09
C GLU A 629 15.43 1.92 -27.06
N ARG A 630 14.49 0.96 -27.08
CA ARG A 630 14.80 -0.48 -27.21
C ARG A 630 15.38 -0.85 -28.57
N ASP A 631 14.92 -0.26 -29.68
CA ASP A 631 15.58 -0.42 -31.00
C ASP A 631 17.01 0.12 -30.96
N ALA A 632 17.23 1.32 -30.42
CA ALA A 632 18.56 1.93 -30.31
C ALA A 632 19.51 1.08 -29.44
N GLN A 633 19.06 0.58 -28.29
CA GLN A 633 19.83 -0.33 -27.44
C GLN A 633 20.12 -1.66 -28.15
N GLN A 634 19.17 -2.20 -28.92
CA GLN A 634 19.34 -3.43 -29.70
C GLN A 634 20.37 -3.24 -30.83
N THR A 635 20.35 -2.11 -31.55
CA THR A 635 21.38 -1.76 -32.55
C THR A 635 22.75 -1.60 -31.90
N GLN A 636 22.85 -0.85 -30.79
CA GLN A 636 24.11 -0.66 -30.05
C GLN A 636 24.68 -1.99 -29.55
N LEU A 637 23.84 -2.92 -29.08
CA LEU A 637 24.27 -4.26 -28.67
C LEU A 637 24.79 -5.09 -29.87
N VAL A 638 24.13 -5.01 -31.02
CA VAL A 638 24.61 -5.68 -32.25
C VAL A 638 25.96 -5.10 -32.68
N ASP A 639 26.13 -3.78 -32.70
CA ASP A 639 27.40 -3.14 -33.05
C ASP A 639 28.52 -3.45 -32.03
N ALA A 640 28.20 -3.50 -30.74
CA ALA A 640 29.13 -3.92 -29.68
C ALA A 640 29.55 -5.39 -29.82
N LEU A 641 28.64 -6.28 -30.23
CA LEU A 641 28.96 -7.68 -30.51
C LEU A 641 29.81 -7.82 -31.79
N LEU A 642 29.48 -7.08 -32.86
CA LEU A 642 30.26 -7.07 -34.10
C LEU A 642 31.67 -6.49 -33.92
N THR A 643 31.85 -5.46 -33.09
CA THR A 643 33.19 -4.94 -32.75
C THR A 643 33.97 -5.90 -31.85
N LYS A 644 33.34 -6.52 -30.86
CA LYS A 644 33.95 -7.59 -30.04
C LYS A 644 34.38 -8.80 -30.90
N ASP A 645 33.62 -9.17 -31.92
CA ASP A 645 33.96 -10.28 -32.81
C ASP A 645 35.04 -9.93 -33.86
N LYS A 646 35.16 -8.65 -34.26
CA LYS A 646 36.34 -8.15 -35.00
C LYS A 646 37.61 -8.21 -34.13
N LEU A 647 37.56 -7.66 -32.92
CA LEU A 647 38.67 -7.70 -31.96
C LEU A 647 39.09 -9.14 -31.63
N ARG A 648 38.15 -10.09 -31.56
CA ARG A 648 38.47 -11.52 -31.39
C ARG A 648 39.26 -12.09 -32.56
N LYS A 649 38.93 -11.74 -33.80
CA LYS A 649 39.69 -12.17 -35.00
C LYS A 649 41.08 -11.54 -35.02
N GLU A 650 41.18 -10.24 -34.73
CA GLU A 650 42.46 -9.53 -34.64
C GLU A 650 43.39 -10.12 -33.56
N VAL A 651 42.84 -10.55 -32.42
CA VAL A 651 43.58 -11.25 -31.36
C VAL A 651 43.98 -12.67 -31.77
N GLU A 652 43.12 -13.41 -32.48
CA GLU A 652 43.44 -14.78 -32.93
C GLU A 652 44.49 -14.77 -34.04
N GLU A 653 44.38 -13.89 -35.03
CA GLU A 653 45.44 -13.65 -36.03
C GLU A 653 46.75 -13.17 -35.38
N GLY A 654 46.65 -12.40 -34.29
CA GLY A 654 47.79 -12.01 -33.46
C GLY A 654 48.48 -13.20 -32.76
N ARG A 655 47.70 -14.19 -32.32
CA ARG A 655 48.20 -15.46 -31.74
C ARG A 655 48.84 -16.35 -32.80
N GLU A 656 48.19 -16.54 -33.95
CA GLU A 656 48.76 -17.33 -35.05
C GLU A 656 50.14 -16.80 -35.49
N LEU A 657 50.32 -15.47 -35.54
CA LEU A 657 51.61 -14.84 -35.79
C LEU A 657 52.64 -15.04 -34.66
N GLN A 658 52.19 -15.25 -33.42
CA GLN A 658 53.05 -15.47 -32.26
C GLN A 658 53.52 -16.93 -32.16
N ASP A 659 52.62 -17.89 -32.36
CA ASP A 659 52.92 -19.32 -32.24
C ASP A 659 53.90 -19.81 -33.33
N ILE A 660 53.87 -19.21 -34.53
CA ILE A 660 54.86 -19.44 -35.60
C ILE A 660 56.29 -19.05 -35.16
N ASN A 661 56.43 -18.12 -34.21
CA ASN A 661 57.70 -17.72 -33.60
C ASN A 661 58.01 -18.49 -32.30
N GLY A 662 57.08 -19.34 -31.81
CA GLY A 662 56.95 -19.67 -30.39
C GLY A 662 57.39 -21.05 -29.92
N THR A 663 57.62 -22.04 -30.79
CA THR A 663 58.04 -23.40 -30.38
C THR A 663 58.93 -24.12 -31.39
N GLY A 664 59.87 -24.93 -30.88
CA GLY A 664 60.51 -26.03 -31.63
C GLY A 664 61.98 -25.80 -32.01
N ASP A 665 62.90 -26.51 -31.34
CA ASP A 665 64.32 -26.54 -31.67
C ASP A 665 64.60 -27.50 -32.85
N ALA A 666 64.57 -26.98 -34.08
CA ALA A 666 64.87 -27.72 -35.30
C ALA A 666 65.52 -26.84 -36.38
N PRO A 667 66.42 -27.38 -37.24
CA PRO A 667 67.06 -26.60 -38.31
C PRO A 667 66.02 -26.03 -39.29
N PRO A 668 66.09 -24.73 -39.64
CA PRO A 668 65.02 -24.09 -40.39
C PRO A 668 65.10 -24.38 -41.89
N ASP A 669 63.99 -24.88 -42.43
CA ASP A 669 63.73 -24.99 -43.87
C ASP A 669 63.64 -23.56 -44.48
N PRO A 670 64.60 -23.14 -45.32
CA PRO A 670 64.78 -21.72 -45.67
C PRO A 670 63.62 -21.15 -46.49
N SER A 671 62.90 -21.99 -47.27
CA SER A 671 61.75 -21.56 -48.06
C SER A 671 60.63 -21.00 -47.16
N LYS A 672 60.33 -21.69 -46.06
CA LYS A 672 59.25 -21.30 -45.13
C LYS A 672 59.56 -20.01 -44.37
N LYS A 673 60.83 -19.77 -44.03
CA LYS A 673 61.26 -18.47 -43.48
C LYS A 673 61.23 -17.37 -44.54
N GLY A 674 61.54 -17.67 -45.80
CA GLY A 674 61.34 -16.76 -46.94
C GLY A 674 59.88 -16.33 -47.08
N GLU A 675 58.96 -17.29 -47.19
CA GLU A 675 57.52 -17.04 -47.29
C GLU A 675 56.96 -16.26 -46.09
N LEU A 676 57.41 -16.56 -44.86
CA LEU A 676 56.98 -15.82 -43.67
C LEU A 676 57.49 -14.37 -43.70
N ILE A 677 58.75 -14.15 -44.07
CA ILE A 677 59.32 -12.80 -44.23
C ILE A 677 58.60 -12.04 -45.36
N GLU A 678 58.20 -12.71 -46.43
CA GLU A 678 57.46 -12.10 -47.53
C GLU A 678 56.01 -11.77 -47.16
N LYS A 679 55.31 -12.65 -46.43
CA LYS A 679 53.99 -12.37 -45.85
C LYS A 679 54.04 -11.22 -44.84
N LEU A 680 55.05 -11.17 -43.98
CA LEU A 680 55.27 -10.04 -43.07
C LEU A 680 55.59 -8.74 -43.83
N ARG A 681 56.39 -8.79 -44.91
CA ARG A 681 56.64 -7.65 -45.81
C ARG A 681 55.42 -7.25 -46.65
N ALA A 682 54.48 -8.14 -46.90
CA ALA A 682 53.18 -7.82 -47.50
C ALA A 682 52.29 -7.11 -46.46
N ARG A 683 52.06 -7.73 -45.30
CA ARG A 683 51.24 -7.16 -44.21
C ARG A 683 51.77 -5.82 -43.70
N LEU A 684 53.10 -5.61 -43.71
CA LEU A 684 53.73 -4.32 -43.33
C LEU A 684 53.72 -3.26 -44.45
N ARG A 685 53.55 -3.67 -45.73
CA ARG A 685 53.22 -2.72 -46.81
C ARG A 685 51.75 -2.33 -46.74
N GLU A 686 50.87 -3.31 -46.53
CA GLU A 686 49.44 -3.09 -46.37
C GLU A 686 49.12 -2.20 -45.17
N LEU A 687 49.75 -2.40 -44.01
CA LEU A 687 49.60 -1.49 -42.86
C LEU A 687 50.06 -0.05 -43.17
N ARG A 688 51.13 0.11 -43.96
CA ARG A 688 51.59 1.44 -44.39
C ARG A 688 50.62 2.08 -45.37
N GLU A 689 50.09 1.33 -46.32
CA GLU A 689 49.13 1.83 -47.30
C GLU A 689 47.79 2.17 -46.62
N GLN A 690 47.35 1.38 -45.63
CA GLN A 690 46.20 1.70 -44.78
C GLN A 690 46.45 2.96 -43.93
N LEU A 691 47.67 3.15 -43.41
CA LEU A 691 48.06 4.36 -42.67
C LEU A 691 48.11 5.60 -43.58
N GLU A 692 48.71 5.51 -44.77
CA GLU A 692 48.76 6.58 -45.76
C GLU A 692 47.34 6.97 -46.25
N ARG A 693 46.46 5.98 -46.46
CA ARG A 693 45.03 6.22 -46.73
C ARG A 693 44.34 6.91 -45.56
N SER A 694 44.52 6.43 -44.32
CA SER A 694 43.98 7.05 -43.11
C SER A 694 44.50 8.49 -42.90
N GLU A 695 45.76 8.78 -43.17
CA GLU A 695 46.33 10.12 -43.08
C GLU A 695 45.82 11.06 -44.17
N THR A 696 45.65 10.57 -45.40
CA THR A 696 45.08 11.36 -46.50
C THR A 696 43.58 11.62 -46.30
N ASP A 697 42.81 10.62 -45.87
CA ASP A 697 41.42 10.80 -45.44
C ASP A 697 41.31 11.76 -44.26
N ARG A 698 42.19 11.67 -43.26
CA ARG A 698 42.24 12.62 -42.13
C ARG A 698 42.52 14.04 -42.61
N ILE A 699 43.47 14.23 -43.54
CA ILE A 699 43.78 15.54 -44.12
C ILE A 699 42.59 16.09 -44.92
N ASP A 700 41.91 15.25 -45.71
CA ASP A 700 40.74 15.67 -46.49
C ASP A 700 39.49 15.89 -45.64
N LEU A 701 39.29 15.14 -44.56
CA LEU A 701 38.29 15.45 -43.54
C LEU A 701 38.62 16.76 -42.83
N GLN A 702 39.89 17.02 -42.49
CA GLN A 702 40.32 18.29 -41.88
C GLN A 702 40.16 19.49 -42.84
N ARG A 703 40.36 19.28 -44.15
CA ARG A 703 40.03 20.26 -45.22
C ARG A 703 38.51 20.47 -45.35
N LYS A 704 37.71 19.40 -45.40
CA LYS A 704 36.24 19.46 -45.52
C LYS A 704 35.62 20.13 -44.30
N LEU A 705 36.08 19.80 -43.09
CA LEU A 705 35.62 20.39 -41.83
C LEU A 705 36.01 21.87 -41.75
N LYS A 706 37.23 22.25 -42.19
CA LYS A 706 37.60 23.66 -42.31
C LYS A 706 36.74 24.40 -43.35
N ALA A 707 36.53 23.85 -44.54
CA ALA A 707 35.68 24.46 -45.56
C ALA A 707 34.20 24.57 -45.13
N ALA A 708 33.70 23.60 -44.36
CA ALA A 708 32.38 23.65 -43.74
C ALA A 708 32.30 24.74 -42.66
N HIS A 709 33.31 24.86 -41.79
CA HIS A 709 33.37 25.88 -40.75
C HIS A 709 33.52 27.30 -41.34
N ASP A 710 34.41 27.49 -42.31
CA ASP A 710 34.58 28.74 -43.06
C ASP A 710 33.27 29.11 -43.81
N GLY A 711 32.60 28.11 -44.40
CA GLY A 711 31.31 28.27 -45.08
C GLY A 711 30.13 28.59 -44.13
N GLU A 712 30.08 27.95 -42.97
CA GLU A 712 29.08 28.20 -41.92
C GLU A 712 29.29 29.57 -41.27
N ALA A 713 30.54 29.98 -41.02
CA ALA A 713 30.88 31.32 -40.56
C ALA A 713 30.44 32.39 -41.57
N VAL A 714 30.70 32.18 -42.87
CA VAL A 714 30.23 33.09 -43.94
C VAL A 714 28.69 33.08 -44.05
N ALA A 715 28.04 31.93 -43.88
CA ALA A 715 26.58 31.84 -43.88
C ALA A 715 25.95 32.55 -42.67
N ALA A 716 26.53 32.39 -41.48
CA ALA A 716 26.10 33.08 -40.27
C ALA A 716 26.33 34.59 -40.35
N GLN A 717 27.48 35.03 -40.86
CA GLN A 717 27.78 36.45 -41.10
C GLN A 717 26.81 37.06 -42.14
N LYS A 718 26.47 36.32 -43.19
CA LYS A 718 25.46 36.73 -44.18
C LYS A 718 24.05 36.78 -43.57
N ALA A 719 23.66 35.79 -42.76
CA ALA A 719 22.38 35.81 -42.07
C ALA A 719 22.27 37.01 -41.12
N ALA A 720 23.37 37.38 -40.44
CA ALA A 720 23.45 38.58 -39.62
C ALA A 720 23.34 39.87 -40.45
N SER A 721 24.02 39.97 -41.61
CA SER A 721 23.85 41.13 -42.49
C SER A 721 22.44 41.24 -43.07
N ASP A 722 21.84 40.12 -43.48
CA ASP A 722 20.47 40.10 -44.00
C ASP A 722 19.45 40.49 -42.91
N GLN A 723 19.69 40.12 -41.65
CA GLN A 723 18.87 40.54 -40.52
C GLN A 723 18.99 42.05 -40.25
N ILE A 724 20.20 42.61 -40.36
CA ILE A 724 20.45 44.06 -40.26
C ILE A 724 19.77 44.81 -41.43
N ILE A 725 19.89 44.31 -42.66
CA ILE A 725 19.23 44.88 -43.84
C ILE A 725 17.71 44.91 -43.65
N ARG A 726 17.08 43.80 -43.24
CA ARG A 726 15.63 43.76 -42.95
C ARG A 726 15.20 44.70 -41.83
N ASN A 727 16.07 44.98 -40.85
CA ASN A 727 15.80 45.98 -39.82
C ASN A 727 15.85 47.39 -40.42
N LEU A 728 16.90 47.72 -41.17
CA LEU A 728 17.04 49.01 -41.87
C LEU A 728 15.95 49.25 -42.93
N GLU A 729 15.44 48.21 -43.59
CA GLU A 729 14.29 48.27 -44.49
C GLU A 729 13.00 48.61 -43.72
N ARG A 730 12.76 47.95 -42.58
CA ARG A 730 11.62 48.26 -41.69
C ARG A 730 11.72 49.66 -41.09
N GLU A 731 12.91 50.09 -40.69
CA GLU A 731 13.16 51.45 -40.21
C GLU A 731 12.96 52.49 -41.32
N ASN A 732 13.46 52.26 -42.53
CA ASN A 732 13.20 53.13 -43.67
C ASN A 732 11.71 53.18 -44.07
N ALA A 733 10.98 52.06 -43.97
CA ALA A 733 9.54 52.03 -44.21
C ALA A 733 8.76 52.79 -43.12
N LEU A 734 9.17 52.69 -41.85
CA LEU A 734 8.61 53.47 -40.74
C LEU A 734 8.93 54.96 -40.86
N ILE A 735 10.17 55.32 -41.19
CA ILE A 735 10.59 56.70 -41.45
C ILE A 735 9.83 57.28 -42.65
N SER A 736 9.68 56.50 -43.73
CA SER A 736 8.93 56.92 -44.93
C SER A 736 7.45 57.14 -44.61
N SER A 737 6.80 56.20 -43.91
CA SER A 737 5.39 56.36 -43.53
C SER A 737 5.17 57.49 -42.52
N ALA A 738 6.06 57.68 -41.55
CA ALA A 738 6.05 58.83 -40.66
C ALA A 738 6.32 60.17 -41.39
N TRP A 739 7.16 60.17 -42.44
CA TRP A 739 7.42 61.34 -43.28
C TRP A 739 6.23 61.66 -44.20
N TYR A 740 5.57 60.64 -44.75
CA TYR A 740 4.31 60.81 -45.50
C TYR A 740 3.18 61.29 -44.59
N ASP A 741 3.04 60.77 -43.37
CA ASP A 741 2.07 61.23 -42.39
C ASP A 741 2.37 62.67 -41.94
N LEU A 742 3.63 63.00 -41.63
CA LEU A 742 4.05 64.37 -41.31
C LEU A 742 3.79 65.34 -42.48
N THR A 743 4.10 64.93 -43.72
CA THR A 743 3.87 65.74 -44.92
C THR A 743 2.38 65.90 -45.23
N SER A 744 1.59 64.84 -45.08
CA SER A 744 0.12 64.87 -45.16
C SER A 744 -0.47 65.80 -44.09
N ARG A 745 0.03 65.75 -42.86
CA ARG A 745 -0.34 66.67 -41.77
C ARG A 745 0.05 68.12 -42.08
N LEU A 746 1.22 68.38 -42.68
CA LEU A 746 1.65 69.73 -43.07
C LEU A 746 0.84 70.28 -44.25
N GLN A 747 0.43 69.43 -45.19
CA GLN A 747 -0.42 69.82 -46.33
C GLN A 747 -1.89 70.01 -45.91
N SER A 748 -2.44 69.15 -45.05
CA SER A 748 -3.81 69.26 -44.53
C SER A 748 -3.98 70.37 -43.49
N ASN A 749 -2.95 70.65 -42.67
CA ASN A 749 -2.96 71.78 -41.73
C ASN A 749 -2.46 73.08 -42.37
N HIS A 750 -2.90 73.39 -43.59
CA HIS A 750 -2.89 74.77 -44.09
C HIS A 750 -4.00 75.63 -43.46
N VAL A 751 -4.22 75.44 -42.16
CA VAL A 751 -5.16 76.16 -41.31
C VAL A 751 -4.38 76.73 -40.13
N VAL A 752 -4.06 78.01 -40.24
CA VAL A 752 -3.38 78.91 -39.29
C VAL A 752 -3.17 78.33 -37.88
N LEU A 753 -1.94 77.86 -37.59
CA LEU A 753 -1.47 77.57 -36.23
C LEU A 753 -1.26 78.87 -35.44
N GLN A 754 -2.38 79.50 -35.05
CA GLN A 754 -2.42 80.64 -34.15
C GLN A 754 -1.87 80.18 -32.78
N ARG A 755 -0.65 80.62 -32.45
CA ARG A 755 0.14 80.12 -31.31
C ARG A 755 -0.60 80.32 -29.97
N ARG A 756 -1.33 79.31 -29.50
CA ARG A 756 -1.87 79.27 -28.13
C ARG A 756 -0.73 78.97 -27.15
N HIS A 757 -0.45 79.94 -26.30
CA HIS A 757 0.70 79.95 -25.42
C HIS A 757 0.37 79.20 -24.11
N GLU A 758 0.40 77.87 -24.14
CA GLU A 758 0.12 77.09 -22.91
C GLU A 758 1.17 77.32 -21.81
N ALA A 759 0.71 77.26 -20.55
CA ALA A 759 1.52 77.60 -19.39
C ALA A 759 2.31 76.39 -18.86
N PRO A 760 3.58 76.57 -18.43
CA PRO A 760 4.44 75.46 -18.03
C PRO A 760 4.00 74.81 -16.70
N ARG A 761 3.37 73.63 -16.80
CA ARG A 761 3.04 72.75 -15.67
C ARG A 761 4.24 72.01 -15.06
N SER A 762 5.42 72.06 -15.68
CA SER A 762 6.65 71.44 -15.17
C SER A 762 7.52 72.44 -14.38
N TRP A 763 8.01 72.01 -13.21
CA TRP A 763 8.95 72.77 -12.36
C TRP A 763 10.26 73.12 -13.11
N LEU A 764 10.77 72.20 -13.93
CA LEU A 764 11.94 72.40 -14.79
C LEU A 764 11.72 73.51 -15.84
N ASN A 765 10.50 73.65 -16.37
CA ASN A 765 10.19 74.75 -17.29
C ASN A 765 10.01 76.08 -16.55
N LYS A 766 9.49 76.09 -15.31
CA LYS A 766 9.49 77.31 -14.48
C LYS A 766 10.90 77.80 -14.18
N GLN A 767 11.84 76.91 -13.84
CA GLN A 767 13.25 77.26 -13.68
C GLN A 767 13.85 77.82 -14.98
N ARG A 768 13.64 77.17 -16.13
CA ARG A 768 14.14 77.66 -17.43
C ARG A 768 13.57 79.05 -17.79
N GLN A 769 12.32 79.33 -17.43
CA GLN A 769 11.70 80.63 -17.67
C GLN A 769 12.24 81.72 -16.71
N MET A 770 12.58 81.38 -15.47
CA MET A 770 13.27 82.28 -14.53
C MET A 770 14.72 82.57 -14.95
N VAL A 771 15.47 81.56 -15.40
CA VAL A 771 16.88 81.71 -15.82
C VAL A 771 17.00 82.54 -17.11
N ASN A 772 16.02 82.45 -18.01
CA ASN A 772 15.95 83.26 -19.23
C ASN A 772 15.34 84.66 -19.02
N ALA A 773 15.00 85.05 -17.78
CA ALA A 773 14.39 86.34 -17.46
C ALA A 773 15.43 87.42 -17.08
N THR A 774 16.46 87.60 -17.90
CA THR A 774 17.39 88.73 -17.80
C THR A 774 17.00 89.84 -18.80
N PRO A 775 17.09 91.13 -18.40
CA PRO A 775 16.60 92.22 -19.23
C PRO A 775 17.55 92.49 -20.42
N LYS A 776 16.98 92.70 -21.61
CA LYS A 776 17.73 93.20 -22.75
C LYS A 776 18.22 94.63 -22.51
N ARG A 777 19.45 94.91 -22.95
CA ARG A 777 19.79 96.14 -23.66
C ARG A 777 19.90 95.81 -25.15
#